data_AF-A0A953JQU6-F1
#
_entry.id   AF-A0A953JQU6-F1
#
_cell.length_a   1.000
_cell.length_b   1.000
_cell.length_c   1.000
_cell.angle_alpha   90.00
_cell.angle_beta   90.00
_cell.angle_gamma   90.00
#
_symmetry.space_group_name_H-M   'P 1'
#
loop_
_entity.id
_entity.type
_entity.pdbx_description
1 polymer ?
#
loop_
_entity_poly.entity_id
_entity_poly.type
_entity_poly.pdbx_seq_one_letter_code
_entity_poly.pdbx_strand_id
1 'polypeptide(L)'
;MKFLGNLLLLAALLLQTLSGPLLGQSARLVKARPDLSTPVEVPAVREQVAFDEVVAKTKIAPDLQNDAEDAFAQRTPNETRKVIIQLKSESGLNEQFGALPAGDRASTFARENQTNRRLSSAVGARVSSMGGRVSKTLNNLGLVAAEFPLDKIRELSEDPNVAYISPDREVTSSQHIGNTTGINLPSAGIDLGDHNDFTWLNGSAGRLAVIDSGIDTSHRMLNQNWYGQYIGKVDLSRDFTGENITGDPYGHGTHVASMFDGDSTFKNGSYRGVADGVKILNLRVLNRVGTGRASSLIAALDWVVANKTIWDIRVVNMSLGTPASDSYLNDPLCIAARRVVNAGVVVVASAGNYGKDEEGNKLYGTIGSPGIEPSVITVGAANTFGTDSRLDDQVASYSSRGPTRGYRTLPNGARKYDNLIKPDVVAPGNRIIGARSYYNGQENMLARTYSSLRTGNDTVNGDKVMYMSGTSMAAPMVAGTAMMLLQLNPLLTPNLVKAIIMYSAQPLQGANSLEQGAGLLNADGAIRITRLIRPGRFVANGSPMLSGHLPTNQASDFWGTPIYWGKGVITNYGFLYGDDLMTRWQGMYANGVLVSDSTPFSGVSITRSSSMTYGSLNLFQGAISSSGVLVSDGSLFLSSDAMGGSPTPRFNRDGVLVSDGVLVSDGVLVSDGVLVSDGGGYSAHAILGDDTPAMQPAP
;
A
#
# COMPACT_ATOMS: atom_id res chain seq x y z
N MET A 1 25.46 -74.98 -18.13
CA MET A 1 24.83 -73.65 -18.13
C MET A 1 25.91 -72.60 -17.84
N LYS A 2 26.50 -72.06 -18.90
CA LYS A 2 27.72 -71.23 -18.89
C LYS A 2 27.43 -69.73 -19.14
N PHE A 3 26.25 -69.25 -18.75
CA PHE A 3 25.87 -67.83 -18.88
C PHE A 3 25.64 -67.12 -17.51
N LEU A 4 25.65 -67.86 -16.39
CA LEU A 4 25.57 -67.29 -15.04
C LEU A 4 26.96 -67.01 -14.40
N GLY A 5 28.05 -67.52 -14.99
CA GLY A 5 29.41 -67.37 -14.47
C GLY A 5 30.12 -66.07 -14.88
N ASN A 6 29.71 -65.42 -15.98
CA ASN A 6 30.37 -64.20 -16.49
C ASN A 6 29.77 -62.88 -16.00
N LEU A 7 28.57 -62.87 -15.38
CA LEU A 7 27.98 -61.64 -14.84
C LEU A 7 28.43 -61.34 -13.39
N LEU A 8 28.74 -62.38 -12.62
CA LEU A 8 29.30 -62.26 -11.26
C LEU A 8 30.78 -61.84 -11.25
N LEU A 9 31.52 -62.07 -12.34
CA LEU A 9 32.93 -61.65 -12.46
C LEU A 9 33.07 -60.15 -12.82
N LEU A 10 32.05 -59.55 -13.45
CA LEU A 10 32.05 -58.11 -13.76
C LEU A 10 31.66 -57.25 -12.54
N ALA A 11 30.80 -57.77 -11.66
CA ALA A 11 30.43 -57.11 -10.40
C ALA A 11 31.57 -57.15 -9.35
N ALA A 12 32.44 -58.18 -9.39
CA ALA A 12 33.60 -58.27 -8.51
C ALA A 12 34.77 -57.34 -8.92
N LEU A 13 34.89 -56.97 -10.20
CA LEU A 13 35.95 -56.06 -10.66
C LEU A 13 35.61 -54.56 -10.46
N LEU A 14 34.33 -54.19 -10.40
CA LEU A 14 33.92 -52.78 -10.23
C LEU A 14 33.85 -52.35 -8.74
N LEU A 15 33.83 -53.29 -7.80
CA LEU A 15 33.89 -52.99 -6.36
C LEU A 15 35.32 -52.90 -5.79
N GLN A 16 36.36 -53.22 -6.57
CA GLN A 16 37.77 -53.19 -6.11
C GLN A 16 38.55 -51.90 -6.45
N THR A 17 37.95 -50.90 -7.10
CA THR A 17 38.65 -49.66 -7.48
C THR A 17 38.34 -48.42 -6.65
N LEU A 18 37.54 -48.51 -5.56
CA LEU A 18 37.24 -47.34 -4.72
C LEU A 18 37.41 -47.57 -3.21
N SER A 19 38.36 -48.42 -2.80
CA SER A 19 38.84 -48.48 -1.41
C SER A 19 40.33 -48.11 -1.32
N GLY A 20 40.57 -46.81 -1.19
CA GLY A 20 41.80 -46.15 -0.74
C GLY A 20 41.42 -45.03 0.26
N PRO A 21 42.32 -44.65 1.18
CA PRO A 21 42.06 -44.66 2.61
C PRO A 21 41.49 -43.34 3.12
N LEU A 22 40.54 -43.36 4.07
CA LEU A 22 40.38 -42.30 5.10
C LEU A 22 39.29 -42.63 6.15
N LEU A 23 39.18 -43.87 6.62
CA LEU A 23 38.35 -44.19 7.79
C LEU A 23 39.01 -45.30 8.60
N GLY A 24 39.93 -44.89 9.48
CA GLY A 24 40.74 -45.80 10.26
C GLY A 24 41.52 -45.12 11.39
N GLN A 25 40.92 -44.14 12.07
CA GLN A 25 41.36 -43.73 13.42
C GLN A 25 40.15 -43.32 14.27
N SER A 26 39.30 -44.31 14.58
CA SER A 26 38.31 -44.17 15.65
C SER A 26 38.26 -45.47 16.44
N ALA A 27 38.66 -45.38 17.71
CA ALA A 27 38.44 -46.34 18.79
C ALA A 27 39.34 -47.60 18.85
N ARG A 28 40.48 -47.47 19.55
CA ARG A 28 40.83 -48.31 20.72
C ARG A 28 42.14 -47.82 21.35
N LEU A 29 42.04 -47.16 22.52
CA LEU A 29 42.67 -47.59 23.77
C LEU A 29 42.55 -46.49 24.84
N VAL A 30 41.69 -46.77 25.81
CA VAL A 30 41.67 -46.14 27.13
C VAL A 30 42.95 -46.52 27.86
N LYS A 31 43.80 -45.53 28.19
CA LYS A 31 44.47 -45.41 29.50
C LYS A 31 45.22 -44.07 29.63
N ALA A 32 45.03 -43.45 30.81
CA ALA A 32 45.77 -42.34 31.42
C ALA A 32 45.41 -40.89 31.02
N ARG A 33 44.58 -40.23 31.85
CA ARG A 33 44.74 -38.80 32.24
C ARG A 33 45.96 -38.70 33.19
N PRO A 34 46.65 -37.55 33.41
CA PRO A 34 46.11 -36.17 33.39
C PRO A 34 47.02 -35.06 32.82
N ASP A 35 46.43 -34.12 32.07
CA ASP A 35 46.83 -32.70 31.98
C ASP A 35 45.67 -31.97 31.29
N LEU A 36 44.87 -31.25 32.08
CA LEU A 36 43.86 -30.30 31.62
C LEU A 36 44.25 -28.95 32.22
N SER A 37 45.04 -28.17 31.50
CA SER A 37 45.37 -26.80 31.93
C SER A 37 45.49 -25.75 30.81
N THR A 38 45.13 -26.05 29.56
CA THR A 38 45.05 -25.01 28.51
C THR A 38 43.61 -24.88 27.98
N PRO A 39 42.93 -23.76 28.24
CA PRO A 39 41.65 -23.47 27.58
C PRO A 39 41.93 -23.21 26.10
N VAL A 40 41.26 -23.96 25.22
CA VAL A 40 41.12 -23.59 23.81
C VAL A 40 40.04 -22.50 23.76
N GLU A 41 40.45 -21.25 23.54
CA GLU A 41 39.54 -20.15 23.22
C GLU A 41 38.85 -20.44 21.87
N VAL A 42 37.56 -20.77 21.91
CA VAL A 42 36.68 -20.67 20.75
C VAL A 42 36.33 -19.18 20.60
N PRO A 43 36.52 -18.55 19.42
CA PRO A 43 36.48 -17.11 19.29
C PRO A 43 35.04 -16.60 19.27
N ALA A 44 34.44 -16.41 20.46
CA ALA A 44 33.16 -15.73 20.64
C ALA A 44 33.11 -14.35 19.96
N VAL A 45 34.28 -13.70 19.84
CA VAL A 45 34.45 -12.39 19.19
C VAL A 45 34.08 -12.42 17.70
N ARG A 46 34.39 -13.50 16.97
CA ARG A 46 34.17 -13.55 15.51
C ARG A 46 32.71 -13.77 15.13
N GLU A 47 31.99 -14.51 15.97
CA GLU A 47 30.57 -14.78 15.81
C GLU A 47 29.71 -13.57 16.21
N GLN A 48 30.12 -12.87 17.27
CA GLN A 48 29.48 -11.62 17.70
C GLN A 48 29.66 -10.49 16.68
N VAL A 49 30.87 -10.32 16.12
CA VAL A 49 31.13 -9.32 15.05
C VAL A 49 30.30 -9.62 13.81
N ALA A 50 30.13 -10.89 13.42
CA ALA A 50 29.30 -11.27 12.29
C ALA A 50 27.80 -11.01 12.56
N PHE A 51 27.33 -11.26 13.78
CA PHE A 51 25.95 -10.98 14.19
C PHE A 51 25.66 -9.47 14.22
N ASP A 52 26.55 -8.67 14.80
CA ASP A 52 26.41 -7.21 14.87
C ASP A 52 26.44 -6.58 13.46
N GLU A 53 27.31 -7.09 12.56
CA GLU A 53 27.36 -6.66 11.16
C GLU A 53 26.06 -6.98 10.40
N VAL A 54 25.46 -8.15 10.64
CA VAL A 54 24.17 -8.54 10.07
C VAL A 54 23.05 -7.65 10.60
N VAL A 55 22.98 -7.42 11.91
CA VAL A 55 21.97 -6.57 12.54
C VAL A 55 22.06 -5.14 12.00
N ALA A 56 23.26 -4.58 11.89
CA ALA A 56 23.46 -3.24 11.33
C ALA A 56 22.93 -3.13 9.89
N LYS A 57 23.22 -4.11 9.02
CA LYS A 57 22.73 -4.13 7.63
C LYS A 57 21.20 -4.24 7.52
N THR A 58 20.54 -4.89 8.48
CA THR A 58 19.07 -5.01 8.48
C THR A 58 18.35 -3.73 8.92
N LYS A 59 19.06 -2.79 9.55
CA LYS A 59 18.50 -1.51 10.06
C LYS A 59 18.83 -0.30 9.19
N ILE A 60 19.58 -0.46 8.11
CA ILE A 60 19.98 0.63 7.21
C ILE A 60 19.30 0.40 5.86
N ALA A 61 18.78 1.48 5.27
CA ALA A 61 18.22 1.46 3.93
C ALA A 61 19.26 0.97 2.90
N PRO A 62 18.88 0.14 1.92
CA PRO A 62 19.85 -0.48 1.02
C PRO A 62 20.67 0.52 0.19
N ASP A 63 20.07 1.62 -0.25
CA ASP A 63 20.76 2.68 -0.98
C ASP A 63 21.73 3.46 -0.08
N LEU A 64 21.34 3.72 1.17
CA LEU A 64 22.22 4.36 2.15
C LEU A 64 23.37 3.47 2.60
N GLN A 65 23.16 2.15 2.65
CA GLN A 65 24.21 1.18 2.92
C GLN A 65 25.27 1.21 1.81
N ASN A 66 24.83 1.21 0.55
CA ASN A 66 25.75 1.30 -0.59
C ASN A 66 26.54 2.63 -0.56
N ASP A 67 25.86 3.74 -0.30
CA ASP A 67 26.51 5.06 -0.19
C ASP A 67 27.58 5.09 0.91
N ALA A 68 27.32 4.46 2.06
CA ALA A 68 28.29 4.36 3.16
C ALA A 68 29.50 3.49 2.81
N GLU A 69 29.28 2.38 2.09
CA GLU A 69 30.35 1.50 1.62
C GLU A 69 31.22 2.18 0.55
N ASP A 70 30.61 2.93 -0.36
CA ASP A 70 31.31 3.70 -1.39
C ASP A 70 32.13 4.85 -0.79
N ALA A 71 31.58 5.60 0.17
CA ALA A 71 32.31 6.67 0.86
C ALA A 71 33.54 6.14 1.61
N PHE A 72 33.41 4.95 2.22
CA PHE A 72 34.55 4.27 2.85
C PHE A 72 35.61 3.88 1.83
N ALA A 73 35.20 3.31 0.69
CA ALA A 73 36.11 2.92 -0.40
C ALA A 73 36.84 4.13 -1.02
N GLN A 74 36.15 5.28 -1.15
CA GLN A 74 36.68 6.50 -1.75
C GLN A 74 37.49 7.38 -0.79
N ARG A 75 37.67 6.96 0.48
CA ARG A 75 38.35 7.72 1.54
C ARG A 75 37.73 9.11 1.78
N THR A 76 36.42 9.23 1.62
CA THR A 76 35.63 10.40 2.01
C THR A 76 34.74 10.10 3.23
N PRO A 77 35.26 9.50 4.32
CA PRO A 77 34.44 8.98 5.42
C PRO A 77 33.64 10.07 6.15
N ASN A 78 34.15 11.30 6.17
CA ASN A 78 33.51 12.43 6.85
C ASN A 78 32.38 13.09 6.02
N GLU A 79 32.04 12.56 4.85
CA GLU A 79 30.90 13.06 4.08
C GLU A 79 29.60 12.88 4.87
N THR A 80 28.85 13.96 5.02
CA THR A 80 27.56 13.95 5.69
C THR A 80 26.43 13.71 4.71
N ARG A 81 25.42 12.94 5.15
CA ARG A 81 24.18 12.74 4.41
C ARG A 81 22.99 13.08 5.28
N LYS A 82 21.95 13.63 4.62
CA LYS A 82 20.65 13.82 5.26
C LYS A 82 19.96 12.47 5.37
N VAL A 83 19.53 12.13 6.58
CA VAL A 83 18.92 10.86 6.94
C VAL A 83 17.66 11.09 7.76
N ILE A 84 16.76 10.11 7.72
CA ILE A 84 15.58 10.00 8.55
C ILE A 84 15.76 8.74 9.40
N ILE A 85 15.79 8.93 10.71
CA ILE A 85 15.98 7.90 11.71
C ILE A 85 14.61 7.56 12.29
N GLN A 86 14.23 6.29 12.18
CA GLN A 86 13.04 5.74 12.80
C GLN A 86 13.36 5.32 14.24
N LEU A 87 12.55 5.80 15.18
CA LEU A 87 12.65 5.43 16.58
C LEU A 87 11.99 4.06 16.82
N LYS A 88 12.56 3.27 17.74
CA LYS A 88 11.97 2.01 18.16
C LYS A 88 10.66 2.26 18.89
N SER A 89 9.55 1.82 18.29
CA SER A 89 8.22 1.95 18.90
C SER A 89 8.08 1.02 20.10
N GLU A 90 7.71 1.56 21.26
CA GLU A 90 7.43 0.77 22.48
C GLU A 90 6.06 0.09 22.45
N SER A 91 5.18 0.50 21.53
CA SER A 91 3.73 0.29 21.65
C SER A 91 3.15 -0.65 20.58
N GLY A 92 3.97 -1.12 19.63
CA GLY A 92 3.49 -1.94 18.51
C GLY A 92 2.43 -1.24 17.66
N LEU A 93 2.32 0.09 17.72
CA LEU A 93 1.22 0.82 17.08
C LEU A 93 1.26 0.76 15.56
N ASN A 94 2.41 0.51 14.94
CA ASN A 94 2.47 0.19 13.51
C ASN A 94 1.80 -1.16 13.17
N GLU A 95 1.49 -1.99 14.18
CA GLU A 95 1.04 -3.38 14.08
C GLU A 95 -0.31 -3.66 14.79
N GLN A 96 -0.75 -2.83 15.77
CA GLN A 96 -1.84 -3.18 16.71
C GLN A 96 -3.08 -2.26 16.74
N PHE A 97 -3.22 -1.25 15.87
CA PHE A 97 -4.32 -0.26 16.01
C PHE A 97 -5.74 -0.83 15.83
N GLY A 98 -5.90 -1.95 15.13
CA GLY A 98 -7.20 -2.54 14.81
C GLY A 98 -8.05 -2.94 16.02
N ALA A 99 -7.42 -3.22 17.16
CA ALA A 99 -8.09 -3.75 18.36
C ALA A 99 -8.54 -2.67 19.38
N LEU A 100 -8.17 -1.40 19.20
CA LEU A 100 -8.39 -0.37 20.23
C LEU A 100 -9.68 0.45 19.99
N PRO A 101 -10.56 0.60 20.99
CA PRO A 101 -11.64 1.59 21.01
C PRO A 101 -11.11 3.02 20.77
N ALA A 102 -11.91 3.90 20.17
CA ALA A 102 -11.41 5.21 19.75
C ALA A 102 -11.01 6.16 20.90
N GLY A 103 -11.58 5.99 22.11
CA GLY A 103 -11.13 6.71 23.31
C GLY A 103 -9.71 6.32 23.71
N ASP A 104 -9.39 5.02 23.56
CA ASP A 104 -8.07 4.49 23.84
C ASP A 104 -7.06 4.95 22.78
N ARG A 105 -7.48 5.17 21.53
CA ARG A 105 -6.57 5.62 20.45
C ARG A 105 -5.95 6.99 20.70
N ALA A 106 -6.75 7.99 21.10
CA ALA A 106 -6.21 9.32 21.38
C ALA A 106 -5.23 9.27 22.56
N SER A 107 -5.56 8.51 23.60
CA SER A 107 -4.69 8.29 24.75
C SER A 107 -3.40 7.55 24.37
N THR A 108 -3.49 6.58 23.45
CA THR A 108 -2.37 5.79 22.96
C THR A 108 -1.44 6.61 22.07
N PHE A 109 -1.97 7.43 21.14
CA PHE A 109 -1.18 8.40 20.38
C PHE A 109 -0.47 9.40 21.31
N ALA A 110 -1.16 9.88 22.36
CA ALA A 110 -0.57 10.82 23.31
C ALA A 110 0.58 10.19 24.13
N ARG A 111 0.38 8.95 24.61
CA ARG A 111 1.43 8.17 25.31
C ARG A 111 2.64 7.93 24.41
N GLU A 112 2.41 7.51 23.17
CA GLU A 112 3.51 7.26 22.24
C GLU A 112 4.25 8.54 21.87
N ASN A 113 3.56 9.66 21.64
CA ASN A 113 4.22 10.94 21.43
C ASN A 113 5.14 11.30 22.63
N GLN A 114 4.68 11.07 23.85
CA GLN A 114 5.50 11.30 25.05
C GLN A 114 6.75 10.40 25.07
N THR A 115 6.62 9.11 24.75
CA THR A 115 7.76 8.19 24.59
C THR A 115 8.70 8.68 23.47
N ASN A 116 8.17 9.01 22.31
CA ASN A 116 8.94 9.47 21.15
C ASN A 116 9.73 10.74 21.45
N ARG A 117 9.23 11.66 22.30
CA ARG A 117 9.99 12.84 22.74
C ARG A 117 11.22 12.47 23.57
N ARG A 118 11.12 11.44 24.41
CA ARG A 118 12.25 10.93 25.21
C ARG A 118 13.27 10.25 24.29
N LEU A 119 12.80 9.37 23.41
CA LEU A 119 13.64 8.65 22.45
C LEU A 119 14.32 9.61 21.46
N SER A 120 13.61 10.59 20.92
CA SER A 120 14.19 11.57 19.98
C SER A 120 15.23 12.46 20.65
N SER A 121 15.08 12.76 21.94
CA SER A 121 16.10 13.47 22.72
C SER A 121 17.36 12.61 22.93
N ALA A 122 17.20 11.33 23.27
CA ALA A 122 18.31 10.39 23.46
C ALA A 122 19.07 10.14 22.13
N VAL A 123 18.33 9.81 21.07
CA VAL A 123 18.89 9.62 19.72
C VAL A 123 19.51 10.92 19.21
N GLY A 124 18.91 12.08 19.49
CA GLY A 124 19.48 13.37 19.14
C GLY A 124 20.82 13.64 19.81
N ALA A 125 20.96 13.32 21.11
CA ALA A 125 22.23 13.42 21.83
C ALA A 125 23.28 12.46 21.26
N ARG A 126 22.88 11.22 20.90
CA ARG A 126 23.76 10.25 20.24
C ARG A 126 24.23 10.77 18.87
N VAL A 127 23.32 11.28 18.06
CA VAL A 127 23.62 11.90 16.76
C VAL A 127 24.65 13.01 16.90
N SER A 128 24.48 13.91 17.88
CA SER A 128 25.44 14.99 18.14
C SER A 128 26.78 14.51 18.67
N SER A 129 26.80 13.47 19.52
CA SER A 129 28.06 12.88 20.02
C SER A 129 28.92 12.26 18.91
N MET A 130 28.30 11.87 17.81
CA MET A 130 28.93 11.28 16.62
C MET A 130 29.22 12.31 15.52
N GLY A 131 29.09 13.62 15.81
CA GLY A 131 29.37 14.68 14.84
C GLY A 131 28.23 14.99 13.86
N GLY A 132 27.05 14.40 14.06
CA GLY A 132 25.84 14.72 13.30
C GLY A 132 25.05 15.90 13.88
N ARG A 133 24.08 16.39 13.10
CA ARG A 133 23.20 17.49 13.46
C ARG A 133 21.74 17.12 13.25
N VAL A 134 20.96 17.13 14.32
CA VAL A 134 19.50 16.98 14.22
C VAL A 134 18.91 18.21 13.54
N SER A 135 18.11 17.96 12.50
CA SER A 135 17.39 18.99 11.73
C SER A 135 15.97 19.17 12.24
N LYS A 136 15.22 18.08 12.45
CA LYS A 136 13.82 18.10 12.95
C LYS A 136 13.52 16.86 13.79
N THR A 137 12.71 17.03 14.83
CA THR A 137 12.10 15.92 15.58
C THR A 137 10.60 15.84 15.27
N LEU A 138 10.14 14.68 14.83
CA LEU A 138 8.81 14.44 14.28
C LEU A 138 8.10 13.45 15.20
N ASN A 139 7.83 13.90 16.42
CA ASN A 139 7.47 13.03 17.55
C ASN A 139 6.10 12.37 17.39
N ASN A 140 5.16 12.94 16.63
CA ASN A 140 3.87 12.29 16.38
C ASN A 140 4.02 11.05 15.48
N LEU A 141 5.12 10.99 14.73
CA LEU A 141 5.41 9.91 13.78
C LEU A 141 6.54 8.98 14.25
N GLY A 142 7.27 9.35 15.30
CA GLY A 142 8.41 8.57 15.81
C GLY A 142 9.63 8.64 14.89
N LEU A 143 9.84 9.80 14.25
CA LEU A 143 10.92 10.01 13.28
C LEU A 143 11.82 11.18 13.68
N VAL A 144 13.10 11.12 13.31
CA VAL A 144 14.08 12.19 13.50
C VAL A 144 14.79 12.43 12.17
N ALA A 145 14.75 13.65 11.65
CA ALA A 145 15.53 14.05 10.49
C ALA A 145 16.86 14.66 10.96
N ALA A 146 17.98 14.20 10.41
CA ALA A 146 19.32 14.63 10.78
C ALA A 146 20.24 14.70 9.57
N GLU A 147 21.31 15.49 9.68
CA GLU A 147 22.48 15.39 8.84
C GLU A 147 23.54 14.58 9.59
N PHE A 148 24.07 13.52 9.00
CA PHE A 148 24.84 12.51 9.72
C PHE A 148 26.06 12.02 8.91
N PRO A 149 27.24 11.83 9.53
CA PRO A 149 28.41 11.25 8.87
C PRO A 149 28.17 9.81 8.40
N LEU A 150 28.54 9.50 7.15
CA LEU A 150 28.34 8.18 6.57
C LEU A 150 29.16 7.07 7.24
N ASP A 151 30.39 7.37 7.67
CA ASP A 151 31.27 6.41 8.35
C ASP A 151 30.74 5.94 9.72
N LYS A 152 29.85 6.72 10.33
CA LYS A 152 29.23 6.42 11.63
C LYS A 152 27.87 5.76 11.55
N ILE A 153 27.34 5.51 10.35
CA ILE A 153 25.95 5.06 10.21
C ILE A 153 25.69 3.66 10.79
N ARG A 154 26.69 2.78 10.74
CA ARG A 154 26.65 1.45 11.38
C ARG A 154 26.62 1.58 12.90
N GLU A 155 27.45 2.44 13.47
CA GLU A 155 27.49 2.70 14.91
C GLU A 155 26.17 3.30 15.44
N LEU A 156 25.47 4.09 14.61
CA LEU A 156 24.15 4.61 14.94
C LEU A 156 23.04 3.54 14.86
N SER A 157 23.13 2.59 13.92
CA SER A 157 22.11 1.56 13.76
C SER A 157 22.13 0.52 14.90
N GLU A 158 23.27 0.38 15.59
CA GLU A 158 23.42 -0.43 16.79
C GLU A 158 22.70 0.17 18.02
N ASP A 159 22.33 1.46 18.01
CA ASP A 159 21.62 2.08 19.12
C ASP A 159 20.26 1.36 19.35
N PRO A 160 19.96 0.92 20.59
CA PRO A 160 18.72 0.19 20.89
C PRO A 160 17.45 1.02 20.67
N ASN A 161 17.56 2.35 20.61
CA ASN A 161 16.46 3.27 20.35
C ASN A 161 16.22 3.50 18.84
N VAL A 162 17.12 3.03 17.98
CA VAL A 162 17.02 3.15 16.52
C VAL A 162 16.45 1.86 15.93
N ALA A 163 15.33 1.99 15.23
CA ALA A 163 14.68 0.90 14.50
C ALA A 163 15.18 0.80 13.07
N TYR A 164 15.30 1.93 12.37
CA TYR A 164 15.72 1.96 10.97
C TYR A 164 16.31 3.33 10.60
N ILE A 165 17.19 3.37 9.60
CA ILE A 165 17.79 4.60 9.07
C ILE A 165 17.63 4.61 7.55
N SER A 166 16.90 5.61 7.04
CA SER A 166 16.69 5.83 5.61
C SER A 166 17.31 7.15 5.17
N PRO A 167 17.71 7.31 3.90
CA PRO A 167 18.17 8.60 3.39
C PRO A 167 16.99 9.57 3.28
N ASP A 168 17.25 10.87 3.44
CA ASP A 168 16.28 11.94 3.16
C ASP A 168 16.18 12.17 1.64
N ARG A 169 15.43 11.26 0.99
CA ARG A 169 15.27 11.21 -0.47
C ARG A 169 14.61 12.48 -1.00
N GLU A 170 14.95 12.82 -2.24
CA GLU A 170 14.30 13.90 -2.96
C GLU A 170 12.86 13.51 -3.31
N VAL A 171 11.94 14.46 -3.14
CA VAL A 171 10.52 14.34 -3.48
C VAL A 171 10.26 15.17 -4.73
N THR A 172 9.54 14.61 -5.69
CA THR A 172 9.13 15.33 -6.91
C THR A 172 7.63 15.16 -7.16
N SER A 173 7.02 16.09 -7.90
CA SER A 173 5.62 15.94 -8.32
C SER A 173 5.48 14.82 -9.34
N SER A 174 4.41 14.00 -9.24
CA SER A 174 4.15 12.91 -10.19
C SER A 174 3.48 13.45 -11.46
N GLN A 175 4.17 14.28 -12.24
CA GLN A 175 3.70 14.82 -13.53
C GLN A 175 4.25 14.04 -14.73
N HIS A 176 3.50 14.02 -15.83
CA HIS A 176 3.94 13.48 -17.11
C HIS A 176 3.75 14.52 -18.20
N ILE A 177 4.83 14.86 -18.90
CA ILE A 177 4.81 15.79 -20.03
C ILE A 177 4.90 14.94 -21.29
N GLY A 178 3.76 14.58 -21.86
CA GLY A 178 3.68 13.85 -23.12
C GLY A 178 3.02 14.71 -24.20
N ASN A 179 3.74 14.96 -25.31
CA ASN A 179 3.15 15.42 -26.57
C ASN A 179 2.32 14.28 -27.19
N THR A 180 1.19 13.93 -26.58
CA THR A 180 0.19 13.11 -27.27
C THR A 180 -0.62 14.03 -28.17
N THR A 181 -1.12 13.61 -29.33
CA THR A 181 -2.00 14.42 -30.19
C THR A 181 -3.41 13.92 -29.95
N GLY A 182 -4.22 14.70 -29.27
CA GLY A 182 -5.51 14.28 -28.74
C GLY A 182 -6.25 15.51 -28.27
N ILE A 183 -7.49 15.59 -28.71
CA ILE A 183 -8.36 16.78 -28.75
C ILE A 183 -8.61 17.31 -27.32
N ASN A 184 -8.88 18.62 -27.23
CA ASN A 184 -9.15 19.36 -26.00
C ASN A 184 -10.22 18.65 -25.14
N LEU A 185 -9.87 18.31 -23.89
CA LEU A 185 -10.82 17.66 -22.97
C LEU A 185 -11.66 18.70 -22.23
N PRO A 186 -13.00 18.62 -22.25
CA PRO A 186 -13.84 19.37 -21.33
C PRO A 186 -13.82 18.68 -19.95
N SER A 187 -13.68 19.49 -18.90
CA SER A 187 -14.05 19.19 -17.50
C SER A 187 -13.26 18.15 -16.70
N ALA A 188 -12.71 18.60 -15.56
CA ALA A 188 -12.30 17.77 -14.43
C ALA A 188 -13.50 17.28 -13.57
N GLY A 189 -14.73 17.46 -14.05
CA GLY A 189 -15.93 17.09 -13.33
C GLY A 189 -16.04 15.57 -13.24
N ILE A 190 -16.26 15.05 -12.03
CA ILE A 190 -16.77 13.69 -11.88
C ILE A 190 -18.21 13.70 -12.35
N ASP A 191 -18.50 12.92 -13.39
CA ASP A 191 -19.86 12.57 -13.73
C ASP A 191 -20.45 11.76 -12.57
N LEU A 192 -21.56 12.24 -12.00
CA LEU A 192 -22.30 11.56 -10.92
C LEU A 192 -23.47 10.74 -11.45
N GLY A 193 -23.55 10.54 -12.77
CA GLY A 193 -24.70 9.95 -13.43
C GLY A 193 -25.89 10.91 -13.45
N ASP A 194 -26.95 10.50 -14.16
CA ASP A 194 -28.11 11.34 -14.53
C ASP A 194 -29.08 11.64 -13.36
N HIS A 195 -28.57 11.93 -12.17
CA HIS A 195 -29.39 12.09 -10.96
C HIS A 195 -29.21 13.48 -10.32
N ASN A 196 -30.24 14.31 -10.50
CA ASN A 196 -30.44 15.61 -9.82
C ASN A 196 -30.53 15.51 -8.28
N ASP A 197 -30.44 14.31 -7.70
CA ASP A 197 -30.61 14.01 -6.27
C ASP A 197 -29.37 14.28 -5.40
N PHE A 198 -28.26 14.74 -6.01
CA PHE A 198 -26.96 14.95 -5.34
C PHE A 198 -26.49 16.41 -5.33
N THR A 199 -27.35 17.37 -5.70
CA THR A 199 -26.98 18.79 -5.82
C THR A 199 -26.45 19.45 -4.54
N TRP A 200 -26.75 18.87 -3.36
CA TRP A 200 -26.24 19.32 -2.05
C TRP A 200 -24.90 18.67 -1.64
N LEU A 201 -24.48 17.61 -2.35
CA LEU A 201 -23.28 16.86 -2.03
C LEU A 201 -22.10 17.46 -2.79
N ASN A 202 -21.25 18.19 -2.07
CA ASN A 202 -20.14 18.97 -2.62
C ASN A 202 -18.83 18.74 -1.86
N GLY A 203 -18.78 17.77 -0.95
CA GLY A 203 -17.62 17.44 -0.13
C GLY A 203 -17.40 18.35 1.08
N SER A 204 -18.40 19.11 1.54
CA SER A 204 -18.32 19.91 2.77
C SER A 204 -18.31 19.05 4.06
N ALA A 205 -17.32 18.16 4.22
CA ALA A 205 -17.18 17.23 5.33
C ALA A 205 -16.17 17.65 6.42
N GLY A 206 -15.47 18.77 6.21
CA GLY A 206 -14.35 19.25 7.01
C GLY A 206 -13.27 19.86 6.11
N ARG A 207 -11.98 19.76 6.49
CA ARG A 207 -10.88 20.21 5.63
C ARG A 207 -10.15 19.09 4.93
N LEU A 208 -9.73 19.42 3.71
CA LEU A 208 -8.83 18.65 2.86
C LEU A 208 -7.44 19.29 2.91
N ALA A 209 -6.42 18.53 3.31
CA ALA A 209 -5.03 18.99 3.23
C ALA A 209 -4.44 18.63 1.86
N VAL A 210 -3.97 19.64 1.13
CA VAL A 210 -3.25 19.47 -0.13
C VAL A 210 -1.77 19.68 0.15
N ILE A 211 -0.99 18.60 0.06
CA ILE A 211 0.46 18.63 0.28
C ILE A 211 1.17 18.69 -1.07
N ASP A 212 1.66 19.87 -1.47
CA ASP A 212 2.13 20.12 -2.85
C ASP A 212 3.12 21.31 -2.97
N SER A 213 3.18 22.01 -4.11
CA SER A 213 4.08 23.14 -4.41
C SER A 213 3.60 24.52 -3.97
N GLY A 214 2.42 24.58 -3.34
CA GLY A 214 1.74 25.81 -2.94
C GLY A 214 0.40 25.96 -3.67
N ILE A 215 -0.33 27.03 -3.37
CA ILE A 215 -1.59 27.35 -4.05
C ILE A 215 -1.64 28.86 -4.31
N ASP A 216 -1.92 29.23 -5.56
CA ASP A 216 -2.32 30.59 -5.91
C ASP A 216 -3.78 30.84 -5.51
N THR A 217 -3.94 31.40 -4.31
CA THR A 217 -5.25 31.79 -3.74
C THR A 217 -5.87 33.01 -4.43
N SER A 218 -5.17 33.66 -5.35
CA SER A 218 -5.72 34.77 -6.15
C SER A 218 -6.40 34.30 -7.43
N HIS A 219 -6.23 33.03 -7.81
CA HIS A 219 -6.85 32.46 -9.00
C HIS A 219 -8.38 32.37 -8.85
N ARG A 220 -9.12 32.81 -9.88
CA ARG A 220 -10.60 32.88 -9.87
C ARG A 220 -11.25 31.56 -9.47
N MET A 221 -10.77 30.45 -10.06
CA MET A 221 -11.26 29.10 -9.75
C MET A 221 -11.16 28.75 -8.26
N LEU A 222 -10.27 29.37 -7.50
CA LEU A 222 -9.96 29.04 -6.09
C LEU A 222 -10.32 30.15 -5.10
N ASN A 223 -10.99 31.22 -5.54
CA ASN A 223 -11.36 32.31 -4.62
C ASN A 223 -12.76 32.88 -4.79
N GLN A 224 -13.48 32.51 -5.84
CA GLN A 224 -14.86 32.92 -6.07
C GLN A 224 -15.87 31.78 -5.91
N ASN A 225 -17.10 32.15 -5.57
CA ASN A 225 -18.27 31.25 -5.61
C ASN A 225 -19.13 31.51 -6.85
N TRP A 226 -20.27 30.81 -6.93
CA TRP A 226 -21.23 30.93 -8.02
C TRP A 226 -21.75 32.34 -8.30
N TYR A 227 -21.70 33.25 -7.33
CA TYR A 227 -22.16 34.63 -7.48
C TYR A 227 -21.01 35.60 -7.80
N GLY A 228 -19.81 35.10 -8.09
CA GLY A 228 -18.60 35.91 -8.28
C GLY A 228 -18.09 36.54 -6.98
N GLN A 229 -18.62 36.13 -5.83
CA GLN A 229 -18.23 36.66 -4.52
C GLN A 229 -16.94 36.00 -4.05
N TYR A 230 -16.03 36.81 -3.51
CA TYR A 230 -14.82 36.31 -2.86
C TYR A 230 -15.18 35.53 -1.59
N ILE A 231 -14.94 34.21 -1.58
CA ILE A 231 -15.31 33.34 -0.46
C ILE A 231 -14.11 32.70 0.26
N GLY A 232 -12.89 32.83 -0.27
CA GLY A 232 -11.69 32.24 0.31
C GLY A 232 -11.80 30.72 0.51
N LYS A 233 -11.31 29.93 -0.45
CA LYS A 233 -11.41 28.45 -0.40
C LYS A 233 -10.26 27.79 0.37
N VAL A 234 -9.17 28.53 0.57
CA VAL A 234 -8.00 28.09 1.33
C VAL A 234 -8.05 28.69 2.75
N ASP A 235 -8.29 27.85 3.75
CA ASP A 235 -8.41 28.27 5.16
C ASP A 235 -7.03 28.54 5.81
N LEU A 236 -6.00 27.84 5.34
CA LEU A 236 -4.63 27.95 5.87
C LEU A 236 -3.63 27.73 4.75
N SER A 237 -2.52 28.46 4.78
CA SER A 237 -1.32 28.12 4.02
C SER A 237 -0.10 28.05 4.90
N ARG A 238 0.73 27.01 4.72
CA ARG A 238 1.95 26.80 5.51
C ARG A 238 3.07 26.26 4.62
N ASP A 239 4.25 26.85 4.75
CA ASP A 239 5.46 26.41 4.04
C ASP A 239 6.30 25.45 4.90
N PHE A 240 6.76 24.37 4.28
CA PHE A 240 7.70 23.41 4.87
C PHE A 240 9.02 23.33 4.10
N THR A 241 9.16 24.05 2.97
CA THR A 241 10.39 24.03 2.16
C THR A 241 11.48 24.93 2.73
N GLY A 242 11.10 25.90 3.59
CA GLY A 242 12.01 26.91 4.12
C GLY A 242 12.19 28.13 3.21
N GLU A 243 11.40 28.23 2.13
CA GLU A 243 11.41 29.42 1.26
C GLU A 243 10.53 30.54 1.83
N ASN A 244 9.70 30.23 2.83
CA ASN A 244 8.76 31.16 3.47
C ASN A 244 7.80 31.80 2.47
N ILE A 245 7.32 30.99 1.51
CA ILE A 245 6.32 31.37 0.51
C ILE A 245 5.17 30.37 0.55
N THR A 246 3.95 30.84 0.29
CA THR A 246 2.74 30.00 0.27
C THR A 246 2.03 29.97 -1.07
N GLY A 247 2.35 30.93 -1.95
CA GLY A 247 1.93 30.91 -3.35
C GLY A 247 2.63 29.79 -4.13
N ASP A 248 2.26 29.66 -5.41
CA ASP A 248 2.69 28.54 -6.24
C ASP A 248 3.48 28.98 -7.48
N PRO A 249 4.76 29.33 -7.32
CA PRO A 249 5.62 29.66 -8.46
C PRO A 249 5.93 28.46 -9.37
N TYR A 250 5.70 27.22 -8.91
CA TYR A 250 5.93 26.02 -9.71
C TYR A 250 4.73 25.70 -10.62
N GLY A 251 3.51 25.72 -10.07
CA GLY A 251 2.24 25.63 -10.80
C GLY A 251 1.42 24.37 -10.55
N HIS A 252 2.05 23.32 -10.02
CA HIS A 252 1.42 22.02 -9.85
C HIS A 252 0.33 22.02 -8.78
N GLY A 253 0.62 22.55 -7.60
CA GLY A 253 -0.32 22.54 -6.48
C GLY A 253 -1.59 23.33 -6.73
N THR A 254 -1.51 24.43 -7.48
CA THR A 254 -2.69 25.21 -7.90
C THR A 254 -3.57 24.44 -8.89
N HIS A 255 -2.94 23.74 -9.84
CA HIS A 255 -3.67 22.88 -10.77
C HIS A 255 -4.40 21.77 -10.01
N VAL A 256 -3.68 21.04 -9.13
CA VAL A 256 -4.26 20.00 -8.25
C VAL A 256 -5.40 20.55 -7.39
N ALA A 257 -5.21 21.72 -6.76
CA ALA A 257 -6.23 22.35 -5.92
C ALA A 257 -7.52 22.66 -6.70
N SER A 258 -7.39 23.10 -7.95
CA SER A 258 -8.54 23.40 -8.81
C SER A 258 -9.35 22.18 -9.23
N MET A 259 -8.77 20.98 -9.14
CA MET A 259 -9.50 19.75 -9.39
C MET A 259 -10.45 19.38 -8.25
N PHE A 260 -10.17 19.85 -7.02
CA PHE A 260 -11.12 19.72 -5.92
C PHE A 260 -12.21 20.77 -6.02
N ASP A 261 -11.80 22.03 -6.17
CA ASP A 261 -12.66 23.17 -5.88
C ASP A 261 -12.72 24.19 -7.02
N GLY A 262 -12.67 23.71 -8.27
CA GLY A 262 -12.83 24.53 -9.46
C GLY A 262 -14.20 25.23 -9.45
N ASP A 263 -14.19 26.56 -9.59
CA ASP A 263 -15.39 27.42 -9.67
C ASP A 263 -16.39 26.92 -10.72
N SER A 264 -17.61 26.60 -10.28
CA SER A 264 -18.71 26.12 -11.11
C SER A 264 -19.28 27.18 -12.07
N THR A 265 -18.86 28.44 -12.01
CA THR A 265 -19.19 29.47 -13.01
C THR A 265 -18.10 29.65 -14.06
N PHE A 266 -16.92 29.11 -13.80
CA PHE A 266 -15.80 29.24 -14.70
C PHE A 266 -16.13 28.53 -16.02
N LYS A 267 -16.20 29.31 -17.12
CA LYS A 267 -16.66 28.83 -18.44
C LYS A 267 -17.97 28.02 -18.37
N ASN A 268 -19.00 28.56 -17.69
CA ASN A 268 -20.30 27.90 -17.51
C ASN A 268 -20.23 26.54 -16.77
N GLY A 269 -19.24 26.37 -15.88
CA GLY A 269 -19.10 25.16 -15.07
C GLY A 269 -18.39 24.00 -15.75
N SER A 270 -17.87 24.21 -16.96
CA SER A 270 -17.07 23.23 -17.70
C SER A 270 -15.76 22.82 -17.01
N TYR A 271 -15.40 23.39 -15.87
CA TYR A 271 -14.21 23.01 -15.09
C TYR A 271 -14.48 22.94 -13.59
N ARG A 272 -15.71 22.57 -13.23
CA ARG A 272 -16.10 22.37 -11.84
C ARG A 272 -15.21 21.28 -11.22
N GLY A 273 -14.69 21.56 -10.02
CA GLY A 273 -13.95 20.58 -9.24
C GLY A 273 -14.86 19.46 -8.72
N VAL A 274 -14.25 18.35 -8.34
CA VAL A 274 -14.95 17.15 -7.85
C VAL A 274 -15.77 17.41 -6.59
N ALA A 275 -15.28 18.28 -5.72
CA ALA A 275 -15.83 18.52 -4.41
C ALA A 275 -15.73 20.03 -4.10
N ASP A 276 -16.57 20.84 -4.74
CA ASP A 276 -16.51 22.30 -4.70
C ASP A 276 -17.01 22.97 -3.40
N GLY A 277 -17.32 22.16 -2.39
CA GLY A 277 -17.65 22.57 -1.03
C GLY A 277 -16.52 22.33 -0.03
N VAL A 278 -15.37 21.81 -0.45
CA VAL A 278 -14.25 21.56 0.46
C VAL A 278 -13.59 22.87 0.91
N LYS A 279 -13.03 22.87 2.11
CA LYS A 279 -12.07 23.89 2.55
C LYS A 279 -10.67 23.31 2.51
N ILE A 280 -9.74 24.02 1.89
CA ILE A 280 -8.40 23.52 1.60
C ILE A 280 -7.39 24.05 2.63
N LEU A 281 -6.50 23.17 3.11
CA LEU A 281 -5.28 23.52 3.81
C LEU A 281 -4.10 23.33 2.85
N ASN A 282 -3.44 24.42 2.49
CA ASN A 282 -2.28 24.44 1.60
C ASN A 282 -1.01 24.14 2.41
N LEU A 283 -0.46 22.93 2.28
CA LEU A 283 0.76 22.51 2.96
C LEU A 283 1.87 22.34 1.92
N ARG A 284 2.68 23.39 1.77
CA ARG A 284 3.68 23.45 0.71
C ARG A 284 4.96 22.71 1.10
N VAL A 285 5.36 21.72 0.30
CA VAL A 285 6.55 20.86 0.50
C VAL A 285 7.46 20.77 -0.73
N LEU A 286 6.99 21.20 -1.90
CA LEU A 286 7.82 21.36 -3.10
C LEU A 286 8.22 22.82 -3.27
N ASN A 287 9.50 23.06 -3.55
CA ASN A 287 10.07 24.38 -3.73
C ASN A 287 9.64 25.00 -5.07
N ARG A 288 10.16 26.20 -5.40
CA ARG A 288 9.82 26.91 -6.64
C ARG A 288 10.14 26.16 -7.95
N VAL A 289 10.99 25.13 -7.90
CA VAL A 289 11.33 24.30 -9.05
C VAL A 289 10.69 22.91 -9.02
N GLY A 290 9.77 22.67 -8.08
CA GLY A 290 9.03 21.41 -7.99
C GLY A 290 9.77 20.28 -7.29
N THR A 291 10.86 20.58 -6.57
CA THR A 291 11.61 19.59 -5.79
C THR A 291 11.45 19.80 -4.29
N GLY A 292 11.46 18.72 -3.52
CA GLY A 292 11.30 18.72 -2.08
C GLY A 292 12.16 17.65 -1.41
N ARG A 293 12.01 17.51 -0.09
CA ARG A 293 12.68 16.48 0.69
C ARG A 293 11.66 15.64 1.43
N ALA A 294 11.92 14.34 1.58
CA ALA A 294 11.08 13.43 2.33
C ALA A 294 10.86 13.97 3.76
N SER A 295 11.89 14.52 4.40
CA SER A 295 11.80 15.17 5.71
C SER A 295 10.82 16.36 5.77
N SER A 296 10.66 17.11 4.67
CA SER A 296 9.72 18.24 4.59
C SER A 296 8.29 17.74 4.41
N LEU A 297 8.10 16.72 3.59
CA LEU A 297 6.81 16.02 3.42
C LEU A 297 6.35 15.36 4.73
N ILE A 298 7.25 14.64 5.42
CA ILE A 298 6.97 14.04 6.72
C ILE A 298 6.66 15.10 7.77
N ALA A 299 7.33 16.26 7.75
CA ALA A 299 6.99 17.37 8.63
C ALA A 299 5.58 17.92 8.40
N ALA A 300 5.10 17.95 7.15
CA ALA A 300 3.72 18.30 6.86
C ALA A 300 2.73 17.24 7.40
N LEU A 301 3.04 15.94 7.27
CA LEU A 301 2.22 14.86 7.82
C LEU A 301 2.21 14.86 9.36
N ASP A 302 3.34 15.14 10.01
CA ASP A 302 3.43 15.30 11.48
C ASP A 302 2.54 16.46 11.94
N TRP A 303 2.57 17.57 11.20
CA TRP A 303 1.68 18.71 11.43
C TRP A 303 0.20 18.35 11.26
N VAL A 304 -0.15 17.56 10.25
CA VAL A 304 -1.52 17.06 10.06
C VAL A 304 -1.98 16.27 11.28
N VAL A 305 -1.19 15.29 11.76
CA VAL A 305 -1.56 14.51 12.97
C VAL A 305 -1.75 15.41 14.17
N ALA A 306 -0.84 16.37 14.38
CA ALA A 306 -0.89 17.30 15.51
C ALA A 306 -2.10 18.26 15.48
N ASN A 307 -2.60 18.59 14.28
CA ASN A 307 -3.63 19.63 14.12
C ASN A 307 -4.95 19.10 13.53
N LYS A 308 -5.10 17.79 13.32
CA LYS A 308 -6.29 17.18 12.71
C LYS A 308 -7.58 17.56 13.41
N THR A 309 -7.56 17.68 14.74
CA THR A 309 -8.76 18.02 15.53
C THR A 309 -9.06 19.51 15.46
N ILE A 310 -8.02 20.36 15.45
CA ILE A 310 -8.15 21.82 15.41
C ILE A 310 -8.74 22.25 14.06
N TRP A 311 -8.25 21.66 12.97
CA TRP A 311 -8.72 21.97 11.63
C TRP A 311 -9.70 20.95 11.08
N ASP A 312 -10.23 20.01 11.88
CA ASP A 312 -11.13 18.95 11.37
C ASP A 312 -10.64 18.34 10.03
N ILE A 313 -9.37 17.91 10.00
CA ILE A 313 -8.72 17.39 8.79
C ILE A 313 -9.27 15.99 8.53
N ARG A 314 -9.90 15.80 7.37
CA ARG A 314 -10.60 14.56 7.01
C ARG A 314 -9.85 13.73 5.98
N VAL A 315 -9.23 14.42 5.02
CA VAL A 315 -8.52 13.81 3.89
C VAL A 315 -7.20 14.55 3.67
N VAL A 316 -6.17 13.82 3.27
CA VAL A 316 -4.87 14.33 2.80
C VAL A 316 -4.68 13.85 1.35
N ASN A 317 -4.38 14.77 0.45
CA ASN A 317 -3.97 14.47 -0.92
C ASN A 317 -2.48 14.71 -1.11
N MET A 318 -1.76 13.72 -1.62
CA MET A 318 -0.34 13.79 -1.97
C MET A 318 -0.14 13.41 -3.45
N SER A 319 -0.03 14.43 -4.28
CA SER A 319 0.25 14.30 -5.72
C SER A 319 1.76 14.32 -6.01
N LEU A 320 2.53 13.65 -5.15
CA LEU A 320 3.99 13.66 -5.14
C LEU A 320 4.51 12.42 -4.41
N GLY A 321 5.81 12.15 -4.55
CA GLY A 321 6.41 11.00 -3.88
C GLY A 321 7.90 10.87 -4.10
N THR A 322 8.44 9.75 -3.64
CA THR A 322 9.83 9.34 -3.86
C THR A 322 9.87 7.97 -4.54
N PRO A 323 11.00 7.59 -5.12
CA PRO A 323 11.27 6.18 -5.43
C PRO A 323 11.07 5.29 -4.19
N ALA A 324 10.51 4.10 -4.41
CA ALA A 324 10.21 3.12 -3.38
C ALA A 324 11.34 2.08 -3.25
N SER A 325 12.47 2.48 -2.66
CA SER A 325 13.60 1.58 -2.43
C SER A 325 13.40 0.68 -1.20
N ASP A 326 12.82 1.23 -0.13
CA ASP A 326 12.58 0.53 1.12
C ASP A 326 11.23 -0.20 1.10
N SER A 327 11.12 -1.29 1.85
CA SER A 327 9.83 -1.93 2.12
C SER A 327 8.85 -0.94 2.77
N TYR A 328 7.55 -1.05 2.48
CA TYR A 328 6.51 -0.21 3.10
C TYR A 328 6.46 -0.32 4.65
N LEU A 329 7.16 -1.32 5.22
CA LEU A 329 7.34 -1.48 6.67
C LEU A 329 8.38 -0.53 7.26
N ASN A 330 9.40 -0.16 6.48
CA ASN A 330 10.56 0.62 6.91
C ASN A 330 10.64 1.99 6.24
N ASP A 331 10.01 2.16 5.07
CA ASP A 331 10.01 3.42 4.35
C ASP A 331 9.40 4.55 5.23
N PRO A 332 10.13 5.65 5.45
CA PRO A 332 9.73 6.67 6.42
C PRO A 332 8.46 7.43 5.98
N LEU A 333 8.20 7.55 4.67
CA LEU A 333 6.98 8.17 4.15
C LEU A 333 5.78 7.24 4.32
N CYS A 334 5.97 5.93 4.11
CA CYS A 334 4.95 4.92 4.37
C CYS A 334 4.57 4.88 5.86
N ILE A 335 5.56 4.91 6.75
CA ILE A 335 5.31 4.99 8.20
C ILE A 335 4.53 6.28 8.53
N ALA A 336 4.96 7.43 8.01
CA ALA A 336 4.26 8.69 8.23
C ALA A 336 2.81 8.66 7.73
N ALA A 337 2.58 8.15 6.52
CA ALA A 337 1.25 8.03 5.92
C ALA A 337 0.35 7.07 6.72
N ARG A 338 0.87 5.89 7.10
CA ARG A 338 0.15 4.93 7.96
C ARG A 338 -0.28 5.57 9.27
N ARG A 339 0.58 6.39 9.89
CA ARG A 339 0.28 7.10 11.14
C ARG A 339 -0.84 8.12 10.98
N VAL A 340 -0.89 8.82 9.85
CA VAL A 340 -2.01 9.71 9.51
C VAL A 340 -3.31 8.92 9.32
N VAL A 341 -3.26 7.78 8.64
CA VAL A 341 -4.42 6.88 8.49
C VAL A 341 -4.90 6.35 9.84
N ASN A 342 -3.98 5.90 10.69
CA ASN A 342 -4.30 5.43 12.04
C ASN A 342 -4.90 6.53 12.93
N ALA A 343 -4.60 7.80 12.66
CA ALA A 343 -5.23 8.94 13.30
C ALA A 343 -6.67 9.21 12.80
N GLY A 344 -7.16 8.41 11.85
CA GLY A 344 -8.52 8.47 11.29
C GLY A 344 -8.67 9.43 10.10
N VAL A 345 -7.56 9.83 9.48
CA VAL A 345 -7.55 10.72 8.30
C VAL A 345 -7.35 9.88 7.05
N VAL A 346 -8.16 10.07 6.01
CA VAL A 346 -7.97 9.36 4.74
C VAL A 346 -6.73 9.91 4.05
N VAL A 347 -5.85 9.04 3.56
CA VAL A 347 -4.67 9.44 2.80
C VAL A 347 -4.79 8.92 1.38
N VAL A 348 -4.71 9.84 0.41
CA VAL A 348 -4.74 9.53 -1.02
C VAL A 348 -3.42 9.96 -1.63
N ALA A 349 -2.77 9.07 -2.37
CA ALA A 349 -1.47 9.32 -2.99
C ALA A 349 -1.45 8.90 -4.46
N SER A 350 -0.71 9.65 -5.28
CA SER A 350 -0.44 9.28 -6.67
C SER A 350 0.41 8.01 -6.75
N ALA A 351 0.13 7.12 -7.70
CA ALA A 351 0.93 5.90 -7.92
C ALA A 351 2.35 6.18 -8.44
N GLY A 352 2.55 7.31 -9.15
CA GLY A 352 3.77 7.63 -9.89
C GLY A 352 3.57 7.55 -11.41
N ASN A 353 4.53 8.08 -12.18
CA ASN A 353 4.44 8.15 -13.65
C ASN A 353 5.58 7.40 -14.36
N TYR A 354 6.03 6.31 -13.75
CA TYR A 354 7.15 5.51 -14.22
C TYR A 354 6.65 4.22 -14.88
N GLY A 355 5.48 4.28 -15.53
CA GLY A 355 4.84 3.13 -16.17
C GLY A 355 5.48 2.68 -17.48
N LYS A 356 6.48 3.42 -17.99
CA LYS A 356 7.20 3.12 -19.23
C LYS A 356 8.68 3.47 -19.12
N ASP A 357 9.52 2.76 -19.88
CA ASP A 357 10.94 3.12 -20.07
C ASP A 357 11.11 4.24 -21.11
N GLU A 358 12.36 4.58 -21.43
CA GLU A 358 12.70 5.64 -22.38
C GLU A 358 12.27 5.28 -23.81
N GLU A 359 12.27 3.99 -24.14
CA GLU A 359 11.81 3.42 -25.41
C GLU A 359 10.27 3.32 -25.50
N GLY A 360 9.57 3.58 -24.40
CA GLY A 360 8.10 3.55 -24.33
C GLY A 360 7.51 2.16 -24.04
N ASN A 361 8.32 1.15 -23.72
CA ASN A 361 7.85 -0.16 -23.31
C ASN A 361 7.23 -0.10 -21.91
N LYS A 362 6.23 -0.95 -21.68
CA LYS A 362 5.51 -1.04 -20.41
C LYS A 362 6.42 -1.55 -19.28
N LEU A 363 6.50 -0.81 -18.17
CA LEU A 363 7.21 -1.20 -16.95
C LEU A 363 6.25 -1.57 -15.82
N TYR A 364 6.59 -2.63 -15.09
CA TYR A 364 5.94 -3.06 -13.85
C TYR A 364 6.88 -2.85 -12.67
N GLY A 365 6.33 -2.72 -11.47
CA GLY A 365 7.13 -2.57 -10.26
C GLY A 365 7.53 -1.14 -9.92
N THR A 366 6.77 -0.16 -10.40
CA THR A 366 7.20 1.25 -10.42
C THR A 366 6.33 2.18 -9.57
N ILE A 367 5.54 1.60 -8.66
CA ILE A 367 4.76 2.34 -7.66
C ILE A 367 5.73 3.05 -6.70
N GLY A 368 5.57 4.37 -6.56
CA GLY A 368 6.40 5.19 -5.66
C GLY A 368 5.92 5.18 -4.20
N SER A 369 6.75 5.69 -3.30
CA SER A 369 6.37 5.99 -1.91
C SER A 369 5.71 7.38 -1.83
N PRO A 370 4.62 7.58 -1.08
CA PRO A 370 3.97 6.66 -0.12
C PRO A 370 2.91 5.73 -0.74
N GLY A 371 2.77 5.66 -2.07
CA GLY A 371 1.81 4.81 -2.77
C GLY A 371 2.00 3.30 -2.58
N ILE A 372 3.18 2.85 -2.15
CA ILE A 372 3.42 1.44 -1.78
C ILE A 372 2.77 1.05 -0.44
N GLU A 373 2.32 2.02 0.35
CA GLU A 373 1.74 1.77 1.66
C GLU A 373 0.31 1.18 1.53
N PRO A 374 0.01 0.04 2.18
CA PRO A 374 -1.27 -0.65 1.99
C PRO A 374 -2.53 0.03 2.58
N SER A 375 -2.43 0.85 3.63
CA SER A 375 -3.51 1.70 4.17
C SER A 375 -3.81 2.94 3.31
N VAL A 376 -2.83 3.44 2.55
CA VAL A 376 -3.00 4.57 1.62
C VAL A 376 -3.87 4.15 0.43
N ILE A 377 -4.72 5.06 -0.04
CA ILE A 377 -5.44 4.92 -1.32
C ILE A 377 -4.51 5.40 -2.43
N THR A 378 -3.92 4.45 -3.16
CA THR A 378 -2.97 4.71 -4.23
C THR A 378 -3.69 4.77 -5.56
N VAL A 379 -3.51 5.88 -6.28
CA VAL A 379 -4.31 6.21 -7.47
C VAL A 379 -3.43 6.23 -8.71
N GLY A 380 -3.73 5.33 -9.66
CA GLY A 380 -3.17 5.38 -11.00
C GLY A 380 -3.98 6.29 -11.93
N ALA A 381 -3.48 6.53 -13.14
CA ALA A 381 -4.10 7.44 -14.11
C ALA A 381 -4.75 6.65 -15.25
N ALA A 382 -5.98 7.04 -15.59
CA ALA A 382 -6.67 6.62 -16.80
C ALA A 382 -6.61 7.73 -17.86
N ASN A 383 -6.56 7.30 -19.11
CA ASN A 383 -6.79 8.12 -20.28
C ASN A 383 -8.22 7.88 -20.76
N THR A 384 -9.03 8.93 -20.70
CA THR A 384 -10.43 8.89 -21.14
C THR A 384 -10.60 9.13 -22.64
N PHE A 385 -9.48 9.39 -23.35
CA PHE A 385 -9.47 9.78 -24.77
C PHE A 385 -10.33 11.00 -25.13
N GLY A 386 -10.93 11.66 -24.14
CA GLY A 386 -11.82 12.79 -24.30
C GLY A 386 -13.22 12.48 -24.76
N THR A 387 -13.66 11.26 -24.53
CA THR A 387 -15.03 10.83 -24.78
C THR A 387 -15.82 10.85 -23.48
N ASP A 388 -17.13 11.04 -23.59
CA ASP A 388 -18.05 10.87 -22.45
C ASP A 388 -18.30 9.38 -22.14
N SER A 389 -18.01 8.52 -23.12
CA SER A 389 -18.04 7.07 -22.93
C SER A 389 -16.93 6.63 -22.00
N ARG A 390 -17.28 5.80 -21.03
CA ARG A 390 -16.31 5.17 -20.13
C ARG A 390 -15.84 3.79 -20.59
N LEU A 391 -16.37 3.30 -21.71
CA LEU A 391 -16.11 1.94 -22.21
C LEU A 391 -14.80 1.84 -22.99
N ASP A 392 -14.31 2.95 -23.52
CA ASP A 392 -13.05 3.09 -24.25
C ASP A 392 -11.89 3.59 -23.37
N ASP A 393 -12.17 3.94 -22.11
CA ASP A 393 -11.16 4.35 -21.14
C ASP A 393 -10.07 3.26 -20.95
N GLN A 394 -8.82 3.71 -20.91
CA GLN A 394 -7.67 2.81 -20.69
C GLN A 394 -6.74 3.36 -19.61
N VAL A 395 -5.99 2.47 -18.96
CA VAL A 395 -4.91 2.90 -18.06
C VAL A 395 -3.86 3.68 -18.87
N ALA A 396 -3.53 4.89 -18.43
CA ALA A 396 -2.57 5.73 -19.11
C ALA A 396 -1.20 5.05 -19.18
N SER A 397 -0.51 5.18 -20.32
CA SER A 397 0.76 4.48 -20.55
C SER A 397 1.83 4.83 -19.51
N TYR A 398 1.90 6.08 -19.07
CA TYR A 398 2.82 6.54 -18.04
C TYR A 398 2.44 6.15 -16.62
N SER A 399 1.19 5.74 -16.33
CA SER A 399 0.78 5.41 -14.97
C SER A 399 1.65 4.29 -14.40
N SER A 400 2.26 4.50 -13.23
CA SER A 400 3.03 3.47 -12.55
C SER A 400 2.16 2.24 -12.26
N ARG A 401 2.80 1.06 -12.31
CA ARG A 401 2.15 -0.25 -12.21
C ARG A 401 2.78 -1.06 -11.08
N GLY A 402 1.96 -1.85 -10.41
CA GLY A 402 2.41 -2.83 -9.42
C GLY A 402 3.22 -3.97 -10.02
N PRO A 403 3.55 -5.00 -9.22
CA PRO A 403 3.37 -5.02 -7.78
C PRO A 403 4.34 -4.03 -7.09
N THR A 404 4.22 -3.80 -5.80
CA THR A 404 5.24 -3.00 -5.09
C THR A 404 6.59 -3.73 -5.08
N ARG A 405 7.69 -2.99 -5.21
CA ARG A 405 9.06 -3.55 -5.28
C ARG A 405 10.02 -3.02 -4.20
N GLY A 406 9.49 -2.30 -3.21
CA GLY A 406 10.20 -2.09 -1.96
C GLY A 406 10.60 -3.43 -1.33
N TYR A 407 11.74 -3.47 -0.65
CA TYR A 407 12.22 -4.69 -0.01
C TYR A 407 12.89 -4.41 1.33
N ARG A 408 13.01 -5.46 2.13
CA ARG A 408 13.88 -5.49 3.32
C ARG A 408 14.99 -6.51 3.15
N THR A 409 16.13 -6.24 3.76
CA THR A 409 17.22 -7.20 3.88
C THR A 409 16.95 -8.11 5.07
N LEU A 410 16.96 -9.42 4.85
CA LEU A 410 16.82 -10.43 5.90
C LEU A 410 18.17 -10.66 6.61
N PRO A 411 18.19 -11.27 7.82
CA PRO A 411 19.45 -11.55 8.52
C PRO A 411 20.45 -12.38 7.71
N ASN A 412 19.99 -13.21 6.77
CA ASN A 412 20.85 -13.97 5.87
C ASN A 412 21.34 -13.17 4.65
N GLY A 413 21.11 -11.86 4.59
CA GLY A 413 21.46 -10.98 3.48
C GLY A 413 20.51 -11.04 2.27
N ALA A 414 19.52 -11.93 2.27
CA ALA A 414 18.58 -12.04 1.15
C ALA A 414 17.57 -10.87 1.13
N ARG A 415 17.17 -10.45 -0.08
CA ARG A 415 16.13 -9.43 -0.28
C ARG A 415 14.74 -10.06 -0.23
N LYS A 416 13.87 -9.55 0.63
CA LYS A 416 12.43 -9.89 0.65
C LYS A 416 11.62 -8.73 0.11
N TYR A 417 11.16 -8.86 -1.13
CA TYR A 417 10.27 -7.90 -1.80
C TYR A 417 8.85 -7.96 -1.25
N ASP A 418 8.20 -6.80 -1.19
CA ASP A 418 6.85 -6.69 -0.65
C ASP A 418 5.79 -7.29 -1.57
N ASN A 419 5.90 -7.10 -2.89
CA ASN A 419 5.03 -7.68 -3.92
C ASN A 419 3.51 -7.45 -3.72
N LEU A 420 3.10 -6.30 -3.18
CA LEU A 420 1.68 -5.98 -2.98
C LEU A 420 1.03 -5.54 -4.31
N ILE A 421 -0.25 -5.82 -4.48
CA ILE A 421 -1.08 -5.32 -5.58
C ILE A 421 -1.32 -3.81 -5.36
N LYS A 422 -0.87 -3.00 -6.32
CA LYS A 422 -1.09 -1.56 -6.42
C LYS A 422 -1.12 -1.16 -7.90
N PRO A 423 -1.77 -0.05 -8.31
CA PRO A 423 -2.54 0.89 -7.48
C PRO A 423 -3.82 0.25 -6.92
N ASP A 424 -4.53 0.94 -6.03
CA ASP A 424 -5.82 0.46 -5.51
C ASP A 424 -6.96 0.71 -6.50
N VAL A 425 -6.92 1.87 -7.17
CA VAL A 425 -7.87 2.29 -8.22
C VAL A 425 -7.13 3.19 -9.23
N VAL A 426 -7.77 3.43 -10.38
CA VAL A 426 -7.37 4.47 -11.33
C VAL A 426 -8.46 5.54 -11.42
N ALA A 427 -8.08 6.76 -11.80
CA ALA A 427 -9.02 7.84 -12.08
C ALA A 427 -8.55 8.65 -13.30
N PRO A 428 -9.43 9.45 -13.94
CA PRO A 428 -9.03 10.32 -15.05
C PRO A 428 -7.84 11.19 -14.66
N GLY A 429 -6.74 11.07 -15.41
CA GLY A 429 -5.49 11.77 -15.12
C GLY A 429 -4.73 12.23 -16.35
N ASN A 430 -5.31 12.06 -17.55
CA ASN A 430 -4.67 12.45 -18.80
C ASN A 430 -5.26 13.75 -19.35
N ARG A 431 -4.42 14.77 -19.55
CA ARG A 431 -4.76 16.07 -20.17
C ARG A 431 -5.92 16.78 -19.47
N ILE A 432 -5.85 16.80 -18.15
CA ILE A 432 -6.87 17.47 -17.35
C ILE A 432 -6.60 18.98 -17.35
N ILE A 433 -7.65 19.76 -17.60
CA ILE A 433 -7.61 21.21 -17.51
C ILE A 433 -7.79 21.63 -16.05
N GLY A 434 -6.92 22.52 -15.59
CA GLY A 434 -6.97 23.11 -14.25
C GLY A 434 -6.37 24.51 -14.21
N ALA A 435 -6.44 25.14 -13.05
CA ALA A 435 -5.97 26.50 -12.82
C ALA A 435 -4.47 26.65 -13.09
N ARG A 436 -4.10 27.75 -13.75
CA ARG A 436 -2.71 28.10 -14.03
C ARG A 436 -2.26 29.23 -13.11
N SER A 437 -1.40 28.93 -12.14
CA SER A 437 -0.98 29.91 -11.14
C SER A 437 -0.10 31.03 -11.68
N TYR A 438 -0.19 32.17 -11.01
CA TYR A 438 0.76 33.27 -11.09
C TYR A 438 1.28 33.60 -9.69
N TYR A 439 2.56 33.94 -9.59
CA TYR A 439 3.18 34.37 -8.33
C TYR A 439 3.94 35.68 -8.57
N ASN A 440 3.60 36.72 -7.80
CA ASN A 440 4.16 38.07 -7.94
C ASN A 440 4.14 38.60 -9.39
N GLY A 441 3.02 38.38 -10.09
CA GLY A 441 2.83 38.79 -11.49
C GLY A 441 3.59 37.94 -12.51
N GLN A 442 4.33 36.93 -12.08
CA GLN A 442 5.04 36.00 -12.98
C GLN A 442 4.26 34.71 -13.15
N GLU A 443 4.21 34.24 -14.39
CA GLU A 443 3.65 32.93 -14.72
C GLU A 443 4.48 31.81 -14.07
N ASN A 444 3.80 30.74 -13.67
CA ASN A 444 4.46 29.61 -13.06
C ASN A 444 5.50 28.93 -13.96
N MET A 445 6.44 28.24 -13.32
CA MET A 445 7.58 27.62 -14.01
C MET A 445 7.14 26.60 -15.06
N LEU A 446 6.15 25.75 -14.78
CA LEU A 446 5.70 24.72 -15.71
C LEU A 446 5.16 25.31 -17.02
N ALA A 447 4.25 26.28 -16.93
CA ALA A 447 3.67 26.92 -18.11
C ALA A 447 4.66 27.81 -18.88
N ARG A 448 5.71 28.31 -18.21
CA ARG A 448 6.81 29.04 -18.85
C ARG A 448 7.76 28.13 -19.61
N THR A 449 8.11 26.99 -19.02
CA THR A 449 9.02 26.00 -19.61
C THR A 449 8.32 25.24 -20.75
N TYR A 450 7.04 24.94 -20.59
CA TYR A 450 6.25 24.14 -21.53
C TYR A 450 5.03 24.93 -21.99
N SER A 451 5.21 25.74 -23.03
CA SER A 451 4.14 26.57 -23.59
C SER A 451 2.95 25.76 -24.12
N SER A 452 3.14 24.48 -24.48
CA SER A 452 2.10 23.55 -24.90
C SER A 452 1.10 23.19 -23.80
N LEU A 453 1.43 23.46 -22.53
CA LEU A 453 0.49 23.25 -21.42
C LEU A 453 -0.55 24.37 -21.35
N ARG A 454 -0.29 25.55 -21.93
CA ARG A 454 -1.19 26.71 -21.85
C ARG A 454 -2.48 26.45 -22.64
N THR A 455 -3.61 26.76 -22.03
CA THR A 455 -4.92 26.70 -22.68
C THR A 455 -5.89 27.72 -22.08
N GLY A 456 -7.06 27.88 -22.68
CA GLY A 456 -8.04 28.89 -22.27
C GLY A 456 -7.72 30.29 -22.80
N ASN A 457 -8.26 31.31 -22.14
CA ASN A 457 -8.11 32.70 -22.57
C ASN A 457 -7.02 33.41 -21.76
N ASP A 458 -5.85 33.57 -22.37
CA ASP A 458 -4.67 34.19 -21.74
C ASP A 458 -4.80 35.70 -21.50
N THR A 459 -5.80 36.37 -22.10
CA THR A 459 -6.00 37.82 -21.99
C THR A 459 -6.72 38.25 -20.70
N VAL A 460 -7.38 37.32 -20.01
CA VAL A 460 -8.09 37.59 -18.75
C VAL A 460 -7.37 36.88 -17.62
N ASN A 461 -6.80 37.62 -16.66
CA ASN A 461 -5.99 37.05 -15.56
C ASN A 461 -6.71 35.96 -14.74
N GLY A 462 -8.05 35.99 -14.68
CA GLY A 462 -8.87 34.97 -14.02
C GLY A 462 -9.29 33.78 -14.88
N ASP A 463 -8.94 33.75 -16.17
CA ASP A 463 -9.31 32.69 -17.14
C ASP A 463 -8.12 31.85 -17.63
N LYS A 464 -7.00 31.94 -16.93
CA LYS A 464 -5.77 31.25 -17.29
C LYS A 464 -5.78 29.83 -16.78
N VAL A 465 -5.78 28.87 -17.69
CA VAL A 465 -5.78 27.44 -17.35
C VAL A 465 -4.64 26.72 -18.05
N MET A 466 -4.34 25.50 -17.61
CA MET A 466 -3.36 24.64 -18.25
C MET A 466 -3.77 23.18 -18.25
N TYR A 467 -3.28 22.44 -19.25
CA TYR A 467 -3.34 21.00 -19.32
C TYR A 467 -2.24 20.38 -18.47
N MET A 468 -2.58 19.35 -17.72
CA MET A 468 -1.60 18.48 -17.07
C MET A 468 -2.00 17.02 -17.16
N SER A 469 -1.01 16.16 -17.33
CA SER A 469 -1.18 14.71 -17.31
C SER A 469 -0.37 14.13 -16.15
N GLY A 470 -0.92 13.12 -15.48
CA GLY A 470 -0.22 12.42 -14.41
C GLY A 470 -1.18 11.76 -13.42
N THR A 471 -0.65 10.80 -12.67
CA THR A 471 -1.32 10.26 -11.48
C THR A 471 -1.61 11.35 -10.43
N SER A 472 -0.87 12.47 -10.48
CA SER A 472 -1.13 13.68 -9.70
C SER A 472 -2.48 14.34 -9.96
N MET A 473 -3.02 14.20 -11.19
CA MET A 473 -4.34 14.72 -11.56
C MET A 473 -5.43 13.68 -11.26
N ALA A 474 -5.08 12.38 -11.24
CA ALA A 474 -6.02 11.33 -10.87
C ALA A 474 -6.31 11.30 -9.36
N ALA A 475 -5.28 11.44 -8.51
CA ALA A 475 -5.39 11.45 -7.05
C ALA A 475 -6.46 12.42 -6.48
N PRO A 476 -6.54 13.71 -6.91
CA PRO A 476 -7.55 14.62 -6.39
C PRO A 476 -8.99 14.21 -6.70
N MET A 477 -9.23 13.47 -7.78
CA MET A 477 -10.58 12.94 -8.08
C MET A 477 -11.05 11.97 -6.99
N VAL A 478 -10.15 11.09 -6.56
CA VAL A 478 -10.43 10.10 -5.50
C VAL A 478 -10.53 10.77 -4.14
N ALA A 479 -9.66 11.74 -3.83
CA ALA A 479 -9.72 12.49 -2.58
C ALA A 479 -10.99 13.37 -2.47
N GLY A 480 -11.44 13.97 -3.57
CA GLY A 480 -12.71 14.70 -3.62
C GLY A 480 -13.91 13.77 -3.39
N THR A 481 -13.90 12.59 -4.01
CA THR A 481 -14.93 11.55 -3.76
C THR A 481 -14.93 11.14 -2.29
N ALA A 482 -13.76 10.93 -1.68
CA ALA A 482 -13.65 10.62 -0.25
C ALA A 482 -14.26 11.71 0.65
N MET A 483 -14.07 12.99 0.32
CA MET A 483 -14.73 14.10 1.03
C MET A 483 -16.26 14.00 0.93
N MET A 484 -16.81 13.66 -0.24
CA MET A 484 -18.26 13.45 -0.40
C MET A 484 -18.76 12.27 0.42
N LEU A 485 -18.02 11.15 0.45
CA LEU A 485 -18.40 9.99 1.29
C LEU A 485 -18.42 10.37 2.77
N LEU A 486 -17.45 11.16 3.23
CA LEU A 486 -17.38 11.64 4.61
C LEU A 486 -18.42 12.71 4.93
N GLN A 487 -18.93 13.45 3.93
CA GLN A 487 -20.07 14.36 4.10
C GLN A 487 -21.35 13.56 4.35
N LEU A 488 -21.54 12.45 3.63
CA LEU A 488 -22.68 11.54 3.81
C LEU A 488 -22.63 10.81 5.14
N ASN A 489 -21.46 10.29 5.49
CA ASN A 489 -21.25 9.56 6.72
C ASN A 489 -19.91 9.96 7.37
N PRO A 490 -19.92 10.92 8.31
CA PRO A 490 -18.71 11.38 8.97
C PRO A 490 -18.01 10.32 9.84
N LEU A 491 -18.63 9.17 10.09
CA LEU A 491 -18.09 8.11 10.93
C LEU A 491 -17.35 7.01 10.16
N LEU A 492 -17.27 7.10 8.82
CA LEU A 492 -16.51 6.14 8.04
C LEU A 492 -15.02 6.16 8.45
N THR A 493 -14.46 4.96 8.55
CA THR A 493 -13.03 4.74 8.72
C THR A 493 -12.32 4.93 7.38
N PRO A 494 -11.03 5.31 7.34
CA PRO A 494 -10.30 5.37 6.07
C PRO A 494 -10.29 4.05 5.31
N ASN A 495 -10.24 2.92 6.01
CA ASN A 495 -10.28 1.59 5.39
C ASN A 495 -11.63 1.31 4.73
N LEU A 496 -12.74 1.74 5.35
CA LEU A 496 -14.07 1.59 4.76
C LEU A 496 -14.25 2.53 3.56
N VAL A 497 -13.79 3.79 3.65
CA VAL A 497 -13.74 4.71 2.50
C VAL A 497 -12.99 4.08 1.33
N LYS A 498 -11.79 3.55 1.60
CA LYS A 498 -10.97 2.86 0.60
C LYS A 498 -11.70 1.66 -0.01
N ALA A 499 -12.33 0.83 0.82
CA ALA A 499 -13.06 -0.35 0.35
C ALA A 499 -14.27 0.00 -0.51
N ILE A 500 -15.06 1.02 -0.13
CA ILE A 500 -16.22 1.48 -0.92
C ILE A 500 -15.78 1.96 -2.31
N ILE A 501 -14.69 2.73 -2.36
CA ILE A 501 -14.13 3.26 -3.61
C ILE A 501 -13.65 2.11 -4.51
N MET A 502 -12.94 1.11 -3.98
CA MET A 502 -12.52 -0.06 -4.75
C MET A 502 -13.73 -0.90 -5.22
N TYR A 503 -14.67 -1.17 -4.33
CA TYR A 503 -15.81 -2.05 -4.61
C TYR A 503 -16.71 -1.52 -5.73
N SER A 504 -16.91 -0.21 -5.78
CA SER A 504 -17.74 0.43 -6.80
C SER A 504 -17.00 0.68 -8.12
N ALA A 505 -15.67 0.60 -8.14
CA ALA A 505 -14.85 0.92 -9.31
C ALA A 505 -15.23 0.09 -10.54
N GLN A 506 -15.15 0.68 -11.72
CA GLN A 506 -15.42 0.05 -13.01
C GLN A 506 -14.17 -0.69 -13.51
N PRO A 507 -14.22 -2.02 -13.74
CA PRO A 507 -13.13 -2.71 -14.41
C PRO A 507 -12.93 -2.19 -15.84
N LEU A 508 -11.69 -1.83 -16.19
CA LEU A 508 -11.28 -1.43 -17.53
C LEU A 508 -10.90 -2.65 -18.37
N GLN A 509 -11.25 -2.60 -19.65
CA GLN A 509 -10.93 -3.65 -20.61
C GLN A 509 -9.41 -3.70 -20.87
N GLY A 510 -8.83 -4.90 -20.89
CA GLY A 510 -7.42 -5.10 -21.25
C GLY A 510 -6.40 -4.66 -20.20
N ALA A 511 -6.83 -4.24 -19.00
CA ALA A 511 -5.96 -3.93 -17.87
C ALA A 511 -6.02 -5.03 -16.81
N ASN A 512 -4.88 -5.41 -16.23
CA ASN A 512 -4.85 -6.33 -15.09
C ASN A 512 -4.81 -5.57 -13.74
N SER A 513 -4.99 -6.27 -12.62
CA SER A 513 -5.06 -5.65 -11.28
C SER A 513 -3.78 -4.89 -10.86
N LEU A 514 -2.62 -5.19 -11.45
CA LEU A 514 -1.38 -4.43 -11.20
C LEU A 514 -1.34 -3.11 -11.99
N GLU A 515 -2.24 -2.93 -12.95
CA GLU A 515 -2.36 -1.70 -13.75
C GLU A 515 -3.52 -0.83 -13.27
N GLN A 516 -4.69 -1.43 -13.07
CA GLN A 516 -5.92 -0.71 -12.74
C GLN A 516 -6.35 -0.81 -11.27
N GLY A 517 -5.73 -1.69 -10.48
CA GLY A 517 -6.24 -2.03 -9.16
C GLY A 517 -7.61 -2.70 -9.25
N ALA A 518 -8.57 -2.17 -8.50
CA ALA A 518 -9.97 -2.56 -8.56
C ALA A 518 -10.73 -1.98 -9.77
N GLY A 519 -10.16 -0.98 -10.45
CA GLY A 519 -10.73 -0.37 -11.64
C GLY A 519 -10.74 1.15 -11.61
N LEU A 520 -11.44 1.74 -12.59
CA LEU A 520 -11.67 3.17 -12.73
C LEU A 520 -12.70 3.67 -11.71
N LEU A 521 -12.36 4.76 -11.01
CA LEU A 521 -13.21 5.42 -10.01
C LEU A 521 -14.67 5.55 -10.47
N ASN A 522 -15.60 5.11 -9.65
CA ASN A 522 -17.03 5.30 -9.85
C ASN A 522 -17.64 5.97 -8.61
N ALA A 523 -17.69 7.30 -8.62
CA ALA A 523 -18.15 8.08 -7.48
C ALA A 523 -19.65 7.87 -7.19
N ASP A 524 -20.49 7.75 -8.22
CA ASP A 524 -21.93 7.46 -8.05
C ASP A 524 -22.14 6.15 -7.28
N GLY A 525 -21.47 5.07 -7.72
CA GLY A 525 -21.52 3.78 -7.01
C GLY A 525 -21.06 3.89 -5.56
N ALA A 526 -19.94 4.59 -5.33
CA ALA A 526 -19.41 4.82 -3.98
C ALA A 526 -20.39 5.58 -3.07
N ILE A 527 -21.06 6.61 -3.62
CA ILE A 527 -22.05 7.42 -2.92
C ILE A 527 -23.30 6.59 -2.58
N ARG A 528 -23.80 5.78 -3.53
CA ARG A 528 -24.97 4.90 -3.33
C ARG A 528 -24.71 3.90 -2.20
N ILE A 529 -23.54 3.26 -2.19
CA ILE A 529 -23.14 2.34 -1.12
C ILE A 529 -23.07 3.09 0.22
N THR A 530 -22.44 4.26 0.24
CA THR A 530 -22.24 5.03 1.48
C THR A 530 -23.55 5.45 2.13
N ARG A 531 -24.58 5.82 1.35
CA ARG A 531 -25.92 6.14 1.86
C ARG A 531 -26.58 4.97 2.59
N LEU A 532 -26.25 3.74 2.18
CA LEU A 532 -26.78 2.53 2.79
C LEU A 532 -26.03 2.16 4.07
N ILE A 533 -24.81 2.66 4.29
CA ILE A 533 -24.05 2.32 5.50
C ILE A 533 -24.72 2.96 6.72
N ARG A 534 -25.08 2.12 7.69
CA ARG A 534 -25.77 2.57 8.91
C ARG A 534 -24.91 3.61 9.65
N PRO A 535 -25.44 4.81 9.97
CA PRO A 535 -24.73 5.77 10.81
C PRO A 535 -24.71 5.27 12.26
N GLY A 536 -23.53 5.17 12.86
CA GLY A 536 -23.33 4.69 14.25
C GLY A 536 -22.06 3.85 14.41
N ARG A 537 -21.55 3.73 15.64
CA ARG A 537 -20.36 2.91 15.93
C ARG A 537 -20.70 1.44 16.15
N PHE A 538 -19.85 0.57 15.61
CA PHE A 538 -19.74 -0.88 15.85
C PHE A 538 -21.07 -1.62 15.94
N VAL A 539 -21.54 -2.03 14.76
CA VAL A 539 -22.52 -3.12 14.66
C VAL A 539 -21.85 -4.39 15.21
N ALA A 540 -22.61 -5.23 15.94
CA ALA A 540 -22.07 -6.49 16.43
C ALA A 540 -21.59 -7.33 15.25
N ASN A 541 -20.45 -8.03 15.39
CA ASN A 541 -19.89 -8.83 14.29
C ASN A 541 -20.96 -9.79 13.73
N GLY A 542 -21.14 -9.81 12.41
CA GLY A 542 -22.20 -10.55 11.72
C GLY A 542 -23.53 -9.80 11.54
N SER A 543 -23.72 -8.62 12.14
CA SER A 543 -24.87 -7.75 11.84
C SER A 543 -24.73 -7.14 10.44
N PRO A 544 -25.82 -6.83 9.71
CA PRO A 544 -25.72 -6.15 8.43
C PRO A 544 -25.12 -4.74 8.56
N MET A 545 -24.11 -4.42 7.73
CA MET A 545 -23.51 -3.08 7.69
C MET A 545 -24.48 -2.06 7.07
N LEU A 546 -25.32 -2.54 6.17
CA LEU A 546 -26.23 -1.72 5.39
C LEU A 546 -27.62 -1.63 6.05
N SER A 547 -28.25 -0.46 5.95
CA SER A 547 -29.64 -0.20 6.34
C SER A 547 -30.65 -0.75 5.32
N GLY A 548 -30.18 -1.06 4.10
CA GLY A 548 -30.97 -1.64 3.02
C GLY A 548 -30.14 -2.55 2.12
N HIS A 549 -30.70 -2.94 0.98
CA HIS A 549 -30.04 -3.81 0.01
C HIS A 549 -29.23 -3.00 -1.00
N LEU A 550 -28.12 -3.57 -1.48
CA LEU A 550 -27.41 -3.03 -2.65
C LEU A 550 -28.34 -3.07 -3.88
N PRO A 551 -28.16 -2.15 -4.85
CA PRO A 551 -28.93 -2.19 -6.10
C PRO A 551 -28.79 -3.53 -6.81
N THR A 552 -29.86 -4.09 -7.36
CA THR A 552 -29.86 -5.43 -7.97
C THR A 552 -28.78 -5.60 -9.05
N ASN A 553 -28.64 -4.62 -9.94
CA ASN A 553 -27.66 -4.67 -11.04
C ASN A 553 -26.29 -4.11 -10.67
N GLN A 554 -26.10 -3.59 -9.44
CA GLN A 554 -24.86 -2.98 -8.93
C GLN A 554 -24.08 -2.26 -10.04
N ALA A 555 -24.76 -1.30 -10.64
CA ALA A 555 -24.28 -0.53 -11.76
C ALA A 555 -24.67 0.93 -11.54
N SER A 556 -23.87 1.81 -12.11
CA SER A 556 -24.14 3.24 -12.21
C SER A 556 -24.56 3.55 -13.63
N ASP A 557 -25.57 4.41 -13.79
CA ASP A 557 -26.05 4.82 -15.11
C ASP A 557 -25.36 6.13 -15.52
N PHE A 558 -24.60 6.08 -16.61
CA PHE A 558 -23.97 7.22 -17.23
C PHE A 558 -24.59 7.42 -18.61
N TRP A 559 -25.48 8.40 -18.75
CA TRP A 559 -26.14 8.77 -20.01
C TRP A 559 -26.89 7.60 -20.70
N GLY A 560 -27.58 6.76 -19.92
CA GLY A 560 -28.30 5.59 -20.41
C GLY A 560 -27.41 4.36 -20.63
N THR A 561 -26.10 4.47 -20.32
CA THR A 561 -25.15 3.35 -20.41
C THR A 561 -24.88 2.80 -19.02
N PRO A 562 -25.26 1.53 -18.74
CA PRO A 562 -24.98 0.92 -17.45
C PRO A 562 -23.50 0.57 -17.31
N ILE A 563 -22.86 1.11 -16.28
CA ILE A 563 -21.48 0.84 -15.89
C ILE A 563 -21.47 -0.03 -14.63
N TYR A 564 -21.12 -1.30 -14.80
CA TYR A 564 -21.12 -2.29 -13.73
C TYR A 564 -19.95 -2.09 -12.76
N TRP A 565 -20.24 -2.27 -11.47
CA TRP A 565 -19.24 -2.23 -10.41
C TRP A 565 -18.39 -3.50 -10.41
N GLY A 566 -17.11 -3.34 -10.10
CA GLY A 566 -16.13 -4.43 -10.02
C GLY A 566 -16.24 -5.28 -8.76
N LYS A 567 -17.04 -4.86 -7.76
CA LYS A 567 -17.34 -5.57 -6.49
C LYS A 567 -16.12 -6.15 -5.77
N GLY A 568 -14.97 -5.53 -5.97
CA GLY A 568 -13.68 -6.07 -5.59
C GLY A 568 -12.92 -5.19 -4.61
N VAL A 569 -12.16 -5.80 -3.70
CA VAL A 569 -11.35 -5.14 -2.68
C VAL A 569 -9.98 -5.82 -2.63
N ILE A 570 -8.91 -5.03 -2.71
CA ILE A 570 -7.53 -5.53 -2.62
C ILE A 570 -7.11 -5.67 -1.14
N THR A 571 -6.55 -6.82 -0.76
CA THR A 571 -6.10 -7.17 0.61
C THR A 571 -4.59 -7.41 0.67
N ASN A 572 -3.81 -6.54 0.02
CA ASN A 572 -2.36 -6.64 -0.22
C ASN A 572 -1.97 -7.61 -1.34
N TYR A 573 -2.00 -8.92 -1.07
CA TYR A 573 -1.57 -9.96 -2.00
C TYR A 573 -2.72 -10.56 -2.81
N GLY A 574 -3.95 -10.31 -2.36
CA GLY A 574 -5.16 -10.90 -2.88
C GLY A 574 -6.18 -9.87 -3.33
N PHE A 575 -7.17 -10.39 -4.04
CA PHE A 575 -8.33 -9.66 -4.50
C PHE A 575 -9.58 -10.39 -4.01
N LEU A 576 -10.31 -9.78 -3.09
CA LEU A 576 -11.61 -10.30 -2.65
C LEU A 576 -12.71 -9.77 -3.56
N TYR A 577 -13.72 -10.58 -3.83
CA TYR A 577 -14.87 -10.21 -4.65
C TYR A 577 -16.17 -10.71 -4.04
N GLY A 578 -17.24 -9.94 -4.16
CA GLY A 578 -18.61 -10.39 -3.88
C GLY A 578 -19.39 -9.50 -2.92
N ASP A 579 -20.71 -9.66 -2.92
CA ASP A 579 -21.67 -8.82 -2.21
C ASP A 579 -21.50 -8.83 -0.68
N ASP A 580 -20.98 -9.92 -0.15
CA ASP A 580 -20.73 -10.09 1.28
C ASP A 580 -19.74 -9.05 1.81
N LEU A 581 -18.81 -8.56 0.99
CA LEU A 581 -17.81 -7.55 1.38
C LEU A 581 -18.48 -6.30 1.94
N MET A 582 -19.55 -5.82 1.32
CA MET A 582 -20.25 -4.62 1.76
C MET A 582 -21.43 -4.89 2.69
N THR A 583 -21.80 -6.15 2.92
CA THR A 583 -22.97 -6.50 3.74
C THR A 583 -22.62 -7.15 5.07
N ARG A 584 -21.58 -7.99 5.12
CA ARG A 584 -21.25 -8.86 6.27
C ARG A 584 -19.87 -8.58 6.91
N TRP A 585 -18.86 -8.24 6.12
CA TRP A 585 -17.45 -8.20 6.58
C TRP A 585 -17.02 -6.86 7.20
N GLN A 586 -17.64 -6.44 8.31
CA GLN A 586 -17.37 -5.13 8.90
C GLN A 586 -16.00 -5.01 9.59
N GLY A 587 -15.55 -6.09 10.23
CA GLY A 587 -14.36 -6.06 11.10
C GLY A 587 -13.07 -5.68 10.37
N MET A 588 -12.93 -6.09 9.10
CA MET A 588 -11.75 -5.76 8.27
C MET A 588 -11.66 -4.28 7.90
N TYR A 589 -12.75 -3.52 8.04
CA TYR A 589 -12.77 -2.08 7.74
C TYR A 589 -12.61 -1.22 8.98
N ALA A 590 -12.38 -1.80 10.17
CA ALA A 590 -12.12 -1.01 11.35
C ALA A 590 -10.85 -0.15 11.19
N ASN A 591 -10.86 1.04 11.79
CA ASN A 591 -9.70 1.93 11.82
C ASN A 591 -8.49 1.20 12.40
N GLY A 592 -7.38 1.18 11.65
CA GLY A 592 -6.12 0.58 12.08
C GLY A 592 -6.01 -0.93 11.89
N VAL A 593 -7.08 -1.59 11.42
CA VAL A 593 -6.96 -2.89 10.75
C VAL A 593 -6.51 -2.55 9.34
N LEU A 594 -5.22 -2.74 9.02
CA LEU A 594 -4.81 -2.78 7.62
C LEU A 594 -5.74 -3.79 6.93
N VAL A 595 -6.28 -3.51 5.75
CA VAL A 595 -7.11 -4.46 5.00
C VAL A 595 -6.22 -5.68 4.70
N SER A 596 -6.11 -6.61 5.65
CA SER A 596 -4.95 -7.47 5.85
C SER A 596 -5.19 -8.89 5.34
N ASP A 597 -4.07 -9.60 5.30
CA ASP A 597 -3.85 -11.00 4.96
C ASP A 597 -4.44 -12.03 5.95
N SER A 598 -5.16 -11.60 6.99
CA SER A 598 -6.06 -12.42 7.81
C SER A 598 -6.57 -11.62 9.00
N THR A 599 -7.90 -11.56 9.18
CA THR A 599 -8.51 -11.07 10.43
C THR A 599 -9.16 -12.26 11.15
N PRO A 600 -8.46 -12.91 12.11
CA PRO A 600 -9.10 -13.95 12.91
C PRO A 600 -10.07 -13.29 13.90
N PHE A 601 -11.36 -13.60 13.78
CA PHE A 601 -12.35 -13.29 14.82
C PHE A 601 -12.55 -14.55 15.68
N SER A 602 -12.27 -14.46 16.99
CA SER A 602 -12.71 -15.48 17.95
C SER A 602 -13.42 -14.83 19.15
N GLY A 603 -14.48 -15.49 19.62
CA GLY A 603 -15.32 -15.07 20.73
C GLY A 603 -15.26 -16.03 21.92
N VAL A 604 -14.69 -15.53 23.01
CA VAL A 604 -15.01 -15.78 24.44
C VAL A 604 -14.53 -17.06 25.14
N SER A 605 -13.92 -16.80 26.30
CA SER A 605 -13.47 -17.68 27.39
C SER A 605 -14.61 -18.08 28.34
N ILE A 606 -14.60 -19.31 28.87
CA ILE A 606 -15.39 -19.68 30.06
C ILE A 606 -14.51 -20.41 31.07
N THR A 607 -14.56 -19.94 32.32
CA THR A 607 -13.80 -20.45 33.46
C THR A 607 -14.63 -21.41 34.31
N ARG A 608 -14.08 -22.59 34.65
CA ARG A 608 -14.33 -23.26 35.94
C ARG A 608 -13.27 -24.33 36.28
N SER A 609 -12.45 -24.03 37.29
CA SER A 609 -11.63 -24.89 38.17
C SER A 609 -10.69 -25.97 37.57
N SER A 610 -9.38 -25.65 37.64
CA SER A 610 -8.22 -26.49 38.02
C SER A 610 -7.68 -27.64 37.13
N SER A 611 -7.96 -27.70 35.83
CA SER A 611 -7.22 -28.58 34.92
C SER A 611 -6.95 -27.91 33.56
N MET A 612 -5.67 -27.87 33.15
CA MET A 612 -5.23 -27.47 31.82
C MET A 612 -5.29 -28.70 30.91
N THR A 613 -6.08 -28.64 29.84
CA THR A 613 -5.96 -29.60 28.73
C THR A 613 -6.02 -28.81 27.43
N TYR A 614 -4.94 -28.95 26.66
CA TYR A 614 -4.65 -28.22 25.42
C TYR A 614 -5.13 -29.08 24.24
N GLY A 615 -5.96 -28.52 23.38
CA GLY A 615 -6.45 -29.20 22.18
C GLY A 615 -7.36 -28.25 21.41
N SER A 616 -6.84 -27.70 20.31
CA SER A 616 -7.55 -26.79 19.43
C SER A 616 -8.60 -27.53 18.58
N LEU A 617 -9.80 -26.96 18.49
CA LEU A 617 -10.77 -27.22 17.43
C LEU A 617 -10.85 -25.95 16.57
N ASN A 618 -10.37 -26.02 15.33
CA ASN A 618 -10.48 -24.94 14.35
C ASN A 618 -11.66 -25.25 13.42
N LEU A 619 -12.69 -24.39 13.42
CA LEU A 619 -13.77 -24.41 12.44
C LEU A 619 -13.57 -23.22 11.49
N PHE A 620 -13.31 -23.50 10.21
CA PHE A 620 -13.14 -22.47 9.19
C PHE A 620 -14.45 -22.23 8.44
N GLN A 621 -14.79 -20.97 8.23
CA GLN A 621 -15.80 -20.56 7.24
C GLN A 621 -15.09 -19.68 6.20
N GLY A 622 -14.81 -20.22 5.02
CA GLY A 622 -14.16 -19.50 3.91
C GLY A 622 -12.75 -19.98 3.55
N ALA A 623 -12.18 -19.35 2.51
CA ALA A 623 -10.90 -19.73 1.91
C ALA A 623 -9.70 -19.39 2.82
N ILE A 624 -8.81 -20.36 3.01
CA ILE A 624 -7.51 -20.17 3.66
C ILE A 624 -6.46 -19.95 2.55
N SER A 625 -5.83 -18.79 2.53
CA SER A 625 -4.63 -18.56 1.72
C SER A 625 -3.41 -18.66 2.65
N SER A 626 -2.60 -19.69 2.47
CA SER A 626 -1.32 -19.85 3.18
C SER A 626 -0.19 -19.86 2.17
N SER A 627 0.84 -19.03 2.39
CA SER A 627 2.06 -18.99 1.60
C SER A 627 3.21 -19.75 2.30
N GLY A 628 2.90 -20.92 2.85
CA GLY A 628 3.85 -21.76 3.58
C GLY A 628 3.37 -23.20 3.77
N VAL A 629 4.22 -24.05 4.37
CA VAL A 629 3.84 -25.40 4.79
C VAL A 629 2.86 -25.30 5.95
N LEU A 630 1.65 -25.79 5.76
CA LEU A 630 0.70 -25.97 6.86
C LEU A 630 1.01 -27.32 7.53
N VAL A 631 1.72 -27.29 8.66
CA VAL A 631 1.90 -28.48 9.50
C VAL A 631 0.81 -28.45 10.56
N SER A 632 -0.11 -29.40 10.51
CA SER A 632 -1.14 -29.63 11.53
C SER A 632 -0.83 -30.97 12.18
N ASP A 633 -0.81 -31.02 13.51
CA ASP A 633 -0.74 -32.26 14.31
C ASP A 633 -2.14 -32.83 14.59
N GLY A 634 -3.15 -32.33 13.89
CA GLY A 634 -4.56 -32.74 14.03
C GLY A 634 -5.36 -32.68 12.73
N SER A 635 -6.56 -33.26 12.76
CA SER A 635 -7.46 -33.42 11.61
C SER A 635 -8.01 -32.10 11.08
N LEU A 636 -7.88 -31.88 9.76
CA LEU A 636 -8.48 -30.76 9.04
C LEU A 636 -9.88 -31.17 8.56
N PHE A 637 -10.94 -30.51 9.04
CA PHE A 637 -12.30 -30.70 8.54
C PHE A 637 -12.74 -29.48 7.72
N LEU A 638 -13.08 -29.69 6.45
CA LEU A 638 -13.74 -28.71 5.57
C LEU A 638 -15.22 -29.10 5.49
N SER A 639 -16.15 -28.21 5.84
CA SER A 639 -17.59 -28.47 5.65
C SER A 639 -18.05 -27.99 4.27
N SER A 640 -18.58 -28.91 3.48
CA SER A 640 -19.17 -28.71 2.15
C SER A 640 -20.69 -28.55 2.21
N ASP A 641 -21.23 -27.63 3.02
CA ASP A 641 -22.68 -27.43 3.04
C ASP A 641 -23.10 -26.28 2.12
N ALA A 642 -23.31 -26.63 0.85
CA ALA A 642 -24.21 -25.91 -0.03
C ALA A 642 -25.25 -26.89 -0.60
N MET A 643 -26.49 -26.83 -0.11
CA MET A 643 -27.64 -27.27 -0.89
C MET A 643 -28.57 -26.10 -1.14
N GLY A 644 -28.32 -25.42 -2.25
CA GLY A 644 -29.11 -24.30 -2.74
C GLY A 644 -28.64 -23.62 -4.03
N GLY A 645 -27.85 -24.28 -4.89
CA GLY A 645 -27.68 -23.91 -6.32
C GLY A 645 -26.39 -23.19 -6.74
N SER A 646 -25.72 -23.76 -7.75
CA SER A 646 -24.59 -23.24 -8.57
C SER A 646 -23.15 -23.44 -8.05
N PRO A 647 -22.13 -23.60 -8.92
CA PRO A 647 -21.22 -24.74 -8.86
C PRO A 647 -19.81 -24.41 -8.34
N THR A 648 -19.35 -25.32 -7.48
CA THR A 648 -17.98 -25.81 -7.23
C THR A 648 -16.82 -24.83 -7.00
N PRO A 649 -16.16 -24.87 -5.81
CA PRO A 649 -14.90 -24.18 -5.59
C PRO A 649 -13.77 -24.85 -6.39
N ARG A 650 -13.02 -24.07 -7.17
CA ARG A 650 -11.79 -24.52 -7.84
C ARG A 650 -10.57 -24.12 -7.02
N PHE A 651 -9.73 -25.09 -6.66
CA PHE A 651 -8.35 -24.84 -6.26
C PHE A 651 -7.54 -24.41 -7.49
N ASN A 652 -6.79 -23.32 -7.40
CA ASN A 652 -5.82 -22.92 -8.42
C ASN A 652 -4.40 -22.88 -7.81
N ARG A 653 -3.59 -23.87 -8.24
CA ARG A 653 -2.12 -24.01 -8.25
C ARG A 653 -1.33 -24.51 -7.02
N ASP A 654 -0.52 -25.52 -7.36
CA ASP A 654 0.79 -26.02 -6.90
C ASP A 654 1.15 -25.84 -5.42
N GLY A 655 0.66 -26.77 -4.60
CA GLY A 655 1.12 -26.96 -3.22
C GLY A 655 1.17 -28.45 -2.87
N VAL A 656 2.16 -28.84 -2.06
CA VAL A 656 2.26 -30.20 -1.50
C VAL A 656 1.48 -30.24 -0.19
N LEU A 657 0.54 -31.18 -0.08
CA LEU A 657 -0.18 -31.47 1.17
C LEU A 657 0.51 -32.66 1.86
N VAL A 658 0.98 -32.47 3.10
CA VAL A 658 1.51 -33.55 3.94
C VAL A 658 0.63 -33.64 5.18
N SER A 659 -0.01 -34.78 5.38
CA SER A 659 -0.81 -35.13 6.57
C SER A 659 -0.17 -36.35 7.21
N ASP A 660 -0.01 -36.36 8.53
CA ASP A 660 0.43 -37.53 9.30
C ASP A 660 -0.75 -38.45 9.70
N GLY A 661 -1.98 -38.10 9.28
CA GLY A 661 -3.20 -38.84 9.55
C GLY A 661 -4.15 -38.96 8.36
N VAL A 662 -5.41 -39.30 8.65
CA VAL A 662 -6.45 -39.63 7.66
C VAL A 662 -6.90 -38.41 6.86
N LEU A 663 -6.84 -38.50 5.53
CA LEU A 663 -7.45 -37.55 4.60
C LEU A 663 -8.84 -38.05 4.18
N VAL A 664 -9.90 -37.31 4.50
CA VAL A 664 -11.27 -37.63 4.06
C VAL A 664 -11.77 -36.53 3.13
N SER A 665 -12.14 -36.90 1.91
CA SER A 665 -12.80 -36.04 0.93
C SER A 665 -14.18 -36.65 0.62
N ASP A 666 -15.21 -35.83 0.57
CA ASP A 666 -16.56 -36.24 0.15
C ASP A 666 -16.73 -36.24 -1.39
N GLY A 667 -15.66 -35.96 -2.14
CA GLY A 667 -15.61 -35.95 -3.59
C GLY A 667 -14.28 -36.43 -4.18
N VAL A 668 -14.02 -36.07 -5.45
CA VAL A 668 -12.86 -36.54 -6.23
C VAL A 668 -11.56 -35.89 -5.73
N LEU A 669 -10.59 -36.72 -5.33
CA LEU A 669 -9.21 -36.30 -5.10
C LEU A 669 -8.43 -36.43 -6.41
N VAL A 670 -8.02 -35.30 -7.02
CA VAL A 670 -7.15 -35.31 -8.21
C VAL A 670 -5.77 -34.78 -7.81
N SER A 671 -4.75 -35.61 -7.99
CA SER A 671 -3.34 -35.24 -7.85
C SER A 671 -2.69 -35.25 -9.23
N ASP A 672 -1.85 -34.26 -9.54
CA ASP A 672 -1.02 -34.28 -10.76
C ASP A 672 0.28 -35.09 -10.57
N GLY A 673 0.48 -35.67 -9.38
CA GLY A 673 1.64 -36.48 -8.99
C GLY A 673 1.29 -37.76 -8.21
N VAL A 674 2.26 -38.31 -7.47
CA VAL A 674 2.16 -39.62 -6.79
C VAL A 674 1.26 -39.56 -5.55
N LEU A 675 0.21 -40.38 -5.52
CA LEU A 675 -0.59 -40.68 -4.32
C LEU A 675 -0.03 -41.94 -3.65
N VAL A 676 0.52 -41.83 -2.44
CA VAL A 676 0.93 -42.99 -1.63
C VAL A 676 -0.03 -43.11 -0.46
N SER A 677 -0.80 -44.20 -0.43
CA SER A 677 -1.66 -44.58 0.70
C SER A 677 -1.16 -45.91 1.26
N ASP A 678 -1.05 -46.02 2.58
CA ASP A 678 -0.63 -47.25 3.27
C ASP A 678 -1.81 -48.13 3.75
N GLY A 679 -3.05 -47.81 3.34
CA GLY A 679 -4.26 -48.54 3.72
C GLY A 679 -5.23 -48.77 2.54
N GLY A 680 -5.83 -49.97 2.50
CA GLY A 680 -6.69 -50.45 1.41
C GLY A 680 -7.96 -49.62 1.19
N GLY A 681 -8.22 -49.26 -0.07
CA GLY A 681 -9.44 -48.59 -0.50
C GLY A 681 -10.57 -49.58 -0.76
N TYR A 682 -11.64 -49.51 0.04
CA TYR A 682 -12.94 -50.12 -0.29
C TYR A 682 -13.76 -49.11 -1.08
N SER A 683 -14.05 -49.40 -2.36
CA SER A 683 -15.09 -48.71 -3.12
C SER A 683 -16.37 -49.55 -3.11
N ALA A 684 -17.46 -48.99 -2.58
CA ALA A 684 -18.79 -49.54 -2.78
C ALA A 684 -19.43 -48.82 -3.98
N HIS A 685 -19.76 -49.61 -5.01
CA HIS A 685 -20.50 -49.29 -6.24
C HIS A 685 -19.71 -49.11 -7.55
N ALA A 686 -19.59 -50.25 -8.23
CA ALA A 686 -19.74 -50.55 -9.65
C ALA A 686 -19.20 -49.56 -10.71
N ILE A 687 -18.03 -49.90 -11.25
CA ILE A 687 -17.64 -49.59 -12.63
C ILE A 687 -18.17 -50.74 -13.50
N LEU A 688 -19.06 -50.44 -14.45
CA LEU A 688 -19.41 -51.36 -15.54
C LEU A 688 -18.46 -51.11 -16.72
N GLY A 689 -17.63 -52.11 -17.02
CA GLY A 689 -16.82 -52.23 -18.23
C GLY A 689 -16.66 -53.71 -18.55
N ASP A 690 -16.85 -54.08 -19.82
CA ASP A 690 -17.45 -55.34 -20.27
C ASP A 690 -16.61 -56.64 -20.20
N ASP A 691 -17.36 -57.75 -20.32
CA ASP A 691 -16.92 -59.15 -20.32
C ASP A 691 -16.31 -59.58 -21.67
N THR A 692 -15.18 -59.01 -22.08
CA THR A 692 -14.41 -59.56 -23.21
C THR A 692 -13.33 -60.56 -22.76
N PRO A 693 -13.13 -61.70 -23.47
CA PRO A 693 -12.54 -62.92 -22.91
C PRO A 693 -11.01 -62.93 -22.73
N ALA A 694 -10.33 -61.78 -22.82
CA ALA A 694 -8.87 -61.70 -22.80
C ALA A 694 -8.25 -61.77 -21.40
N MET A 695 -9.04 -61.92 -20.32
CA MET A 695 -8.56 -61.92 -18.94
C MET A 695 -9.13 -63.04 -18.05
N GLN A 696 -9.30 -64.26 -18.57
CA GLN A 696 -9.42 -65.45 -17.70
C GLN A 696 -8.27 -66.44 -17.95
N PRO A 697 -7.36 -66.64 -16.99
CA PRO A 697 -6.50 -67.81 -16.96
C PRO A 697 -7.35 -69.04 -16.62
N ALA A 698 -7.35 -70.05 -17.50
CA ALA A 698 -7.74 -71.41 -17.14
C ALA A 698 -6.58 -72.08 -16.34
N PRO A 699 -6.87 -73.10 -15.53
CA PRO A 699 -6.42 -73.31 -14.15
C PRO A 699 -4.91 -73.25 -13.87
#